data_AF-A0A3S9ELX0-F1
#
_entry.id   AF-A0A3S9ELX0-F1
#
_cell.length_a   1.000
_cell.length_b   1.000
_cell.length_c   1.000
_cell.angle_alpha   90.00
_cell.angle_beta   90.00
_cell.angle_gamma   90.00
#
_symmetry.space_group_name_H-M   'P 1'
#
loop_
_entity.id
_entity.type
_entity.pdbx_description
1 polymer ?
#
loop_
_entity_poly.entity_id
_entity_poly.type
_entity_poly.pdbx_seq_one_letter_code
_entity_poly.pdbx_strand_id
1 'polypeptide(L)'
;MAVGGKELRPLQPEGGRRRVCVMTSVIGRRGEDEAAMVALARLFAADGDEVTLLWVPGQQEPSSETMAAHRHALETTSVRLHVLDSSDRLLPSLATPESRSAAVLHYLERSGHDLVYAPLEGGLPYFTLLAAETAAFTAPPIVIVAHAPAQWEHEADKAFMDSTSAIAVAFMEKYCAEMADGTICVSAALRRWMVSKGWKARKFSVIPLLRDAVDPAGALPSTGKGSASELVVLAGWRHRDGLTLLCDALDILATAAPKDLSITAFGPFGRIMGEHSGGLVVRRAERWPFKLNLLANADLNTRLDRAARTGALAVVPARAASTGATVAACIEAGLPVVATNVGANAEAWLAEAGQPGLVEPDPAALAQAISAALDDPPRVQRIDRLRQTRQAWLDTRDPPRRRARKGAGPSPLVSIVMAHRNRPSYLKQAIAAVEAQTYENLELVLVDDGSDLDEARRLLDALEPGFRQRGWKILRRPHKHLGAARNAGIRATQGELVLFADDDNALFPEAVEHFARAMSASGADICTAFQLIFYEDTVPDDRGDGLIHYLPLGGPDALGLIHNVYGDANAMVRRSVFSRIGYLVEEPGYAMHDWEFFARASLAGLKIRPIPKPLYWYRSKPDGMFRMSNWYDNRRPVLKTFGSSQFDGAGLLHQLAIAQNTTRSEIESARENLRYTPAYRDYLELCDLEPNSDATLEKLARIARSVGRGDTAAGLLGRPAAVDVTERPDDGGGSTILVFDVLRTARLLTPRVSALPLLLVAPDGGGVFLRPHPDGAVAASLDHQFPPFFRAIEATVEIAHADAPALDFALALARPDQTIDWQRDISGQTLAFSGWMTVADKFARRSLVATLRARRKMPLSIMLAVRFAGSPNGAPTNAFFRTLTLIGD
;
A
#
# COMPACT_ATOMS: atom_id res chain seq x y z
N MET A 1 -16.47 15.64 -1.72
CA MET A 1 -15.97 17.01 -1.41
C MET A 1 -17.16 17.96 -1.43
N ALA A 2 -17.39 18.76 -0.39
CA ALA A 2 -18.67 19.45 -0.24
C ALA A 2 -18.71 20.65 -1.17
N VAL A 3 -19.20 20.40 -2.39
CA VAL A 3 -19.64 21.41 -3.35
C VAL A 3 -20.98 21.92 -2.80
N GLY A 4 -20.97 23.10 -2.19
CA GLY A 4 -22.17 23.72 -1.63
C GLY A 4 -22.51 23.35 -0.18
N GLY A 5 -21.58 23.58 0.76
CA GLY A 5 -21.90 23.66 2.18
C GLY A 5 -21.70 25.09 2.66
N LYS A 6 -22.75 25.74 3.19
CA LYS A 6 -22.65 27.01 3.93
C LYS A 6 -21.40 26.99 4.81
N GLU A 7 -20.64 28.09 4.84
CA GLU A 7 -19.59 28.32 5.83
C GLU A 7 -20.13 27.98 7.24
N LEU A 8 -19.78 26.80 7.75
CA LEU A 8 -19.99 26.48 9.14
C LEU A 8 -18.97 27.34 9.89
N ARG A 9 -19.47 28.40 10.52
CA ARG A 9 -18.67 29.21 11.44
C ARG A 9 -17.99 28.27 12.43
N PRO A 10 -16.69 28.43 12.70
CA PRO A 10 -16.04 27.70 13.77
C PRO A 10 -16.80 28.03 15.07
N LEU A 11 -17.40 27.01 15.68
CA LEU A 11 -17.90 27.09 17.05
C LEU A 11 -16.71 27.50 17.91
N GLN A 12 -16.74 28.72 18.47
CA GLN A 12 -15.80 29.08 19.51
C GLN A 12 -16.08 28.16 20.71
N PRO A 13 -15.04 27.56 21.33
CA PRO A 13 -15.25 26.76 22.52
C PRO A 13 -15.56 27.69 23.71
N GLU A 14 -16.84 27.92 23.96
CA GLU A 14 -17.31 28.25 25.30
C GLU A 14 -17.29 26.96 26.13
N GLY A 15 -16.21 26.73 26.87
CA GLY A 15 -16.14 25.70 27.92
C GLY A 15 -16.19 24.21 27.49
N GLY A 16 -16.02 23.88 26.20
CA GLY A 16 -16.11 22.52 25.67
C GLY A 16 -14.82 21.70 25.72
N ARG A 17 -14.94 20.37 25.87
CA ARG A 17 -13.84 19.39 25.71
C ARG A 17 -13.26 19.48 24.29
N ARG A 18 -11.93 19.33 24.15
CA ARG A 18 -11.22 19.37 22.86
C ARG A 18 -11.52 18.09 22.05
N ARG A 19 -11.76 18.23 20.75
CA ARG A 19 -12.00 17.09 19.84
C ARG A 19 -10.69 16.68 19.17
N VAL A 20 -10.19 15.50 19.53
CA VAL A 20 -8.90 14.99 19.07
C VAL A 20 -9.13 13.78 18.15
N CYS A 21 -8.55 13.83 16.96
CA CYS A 21 -8.48 12.69 16.06
C CYS A 21 -7.12 12.00 16.19
N VAL A 22 -7.12 10.71 16.45
CA VAL A 22 -5.92 9.88 16.44
C VAL A 22 -6.06 8.87 15.31
N MET A 23 -5.13 8.86 14.36
CA MET A 23 -5.18 7.96 13.22
C MET A 23 -4.43 6.65 13.50
N THR A 24 -4.86 5.56 12.88
CA THR A 24 -4.12 4.31 12.82
C THR A 24 -4.41 3.59 11.50
N SER A 25 -3.42 2.87 10.96
CA SER A 25 -3.62 1.98 9.80
C SER A 25 -4.01 0.57 10.19
N VAL A 26 -3.93 0.23 11.48
CA VAL A 26 -4.11 -1.14 11.98
C VAL A 26 -4.87 -1.13 13.31
N ILE A 27 -5.79 -2.08 13.47
CA ILE A 27 -6.45 -2.42 14.75
C ILE A 27 -6.56 -3.95 14.82
N GLY A 28 -6.14 -4.53 15.94
CA GLY A 28 -6.20 -5.96 16.21
C GLY A 28 -5.03 -6.82 15.72
N ARG A 29 -4.01 -6.28 15.03
CA ARG A 29 -2.85 -7.06 14.54
C ARG A 29 -1.56 -6.74 15.31
N ARG A 30 -1.53 -7.15 16.57
CA ARG A 30 -0.37 -7.24 17.49
C ARG A 30 1.01 -6.94 16.87
N GLY A 31 1.30 -5.65 16.66
CA GLY A 31 2.61 -5.08 16.39
C GLY A 31 2.86 -3.93 17.37
N GLU A 32 4.13 -3.63 17.69
CA GLU A 32 4.49 -2.64 18.71
C GLU A 32 4.04 -1.21 18.36
N ASP A 33 4.00 -0.85 17.07
CA ASP A 33 3.59 0.48 16.58
C ASP A 33 2.06 0.70 16.65
N GLU A 34 1.28 -0.37 16.47
CA GLU A 34 -0.19 -0.34 16.51
C GLU A 34 -0.72 -0.05 17.94
N ALA A 35 -0.11 -0.68 18.94
CA ALA A 35 -0.49 -0.50 20.33
C ALA A 35 -0.32 0.95 20.79
N ALA A 36 0.63 1.69 20.21
CA ALA A 36 0.97 3.03 20.64
C ALA A 36 -0.08 4.08 20.27
N MET A 37 -0.60 4.07 19.03
CA MET A 37 -1.63 5.03 18.62
C MET A 37 -2.96 4.78 19.36
N VAL A 38 -3.30 3.51 19.62
CA VAL A 38 -4.47 3.15 20.44
C VAL A 38 -4.26 3.56 21.90
N ALA A 39 -3.08 3.31 22.47
CA ALA A 39 -2.74 3.75 23.83
C ALA A 39 -2.78 5.28 23.95
N LEU A 40 -2.36 6.01 22.91
CA LEU A 40 -2.41 7.47 22.86
C LEU A 40 -3.87 7.97 22.86
N ALA A 41 -4.73 7.35 22.05
CA ALA A 41 -6.15 7.67 22.04
C ALA A 41 -6.81 7.46 23.40
N ARG A 42 -6.48 6.34 24.08
CA ARG A 42 -6.96 6.06 25.44
C ARG A 42 -6.43 7.06 26.47
N LEU A 43 -5.16 7.45 26.37
CA LEU A 43 -4.55 8.44 27.27
C LEU A 43 -5.26 9.78 27.19
N PHE A 44 -5.51 10.29 25.98
CA PHE A 44 -6.22 11.56 25.79
C PHE A 44 -7.68 11.51 26.23
N ALA A 45 -8.38 10.40 25.97
CA ALA A 45 -9.75 10.21 26.45
C ALA A 45 -9.82 10.18 27.98
N ALA A 46 -8.85 9.52 28.64
CA ALA A 46 -8.75 9.49 30.10
C ALA A 46 -8.46 10.87 30.72
N ASP A 47 -7.78 11.76 30.00
CA ASP A 47 -7.51 13.14 30.42
C ASP A 47 -8.62 14.13 30.06
N GLY A 48 -9.74 13.64 29.50
CA GLY A 48 -10.96 14.42 29.29
C GLY A 48 -11.18 14.96 27.88
N ASP A 49 -10.36 14.60 26.89
CA ASP A 49 -10.56 14.95 25.49
C ASP A 49 -11.69 14.10 24.84
N GLU A 50 -12.43 14.66 23.87
CA GLU A 50 -13.32 13.87 23.01
C GLU A 50 -12.49 13.24 21.89
N VAL A 51 -12.18 11.94 22.02
CA VAL A 51 -11.25 11.26 21.11
C VAL A 51 -11.98 10.42 20.07
N THR A 52 -11.65 10.66 18.80
CA THR A 52 -11.96 9.75 17.68
C THR A 52 -10.71 9.02 17.25
N LEU A 53 -10.71 7.69 17.30
CA LEU A 53 -9.72 6.84 16.65
C LEU A 53 -10.17 6.61 15.19
N LEU A 54 -9.48 7.23 14.24
CA LEU A 54 -9.69 7.03 12.81
C LEU A 54 -8.85 5.86 12.31
N TRP A 55 -9.50 4.75 12.01
CA TRP A 55 -8.86 3.61 11.35
C TRP A 55 -8.90 3.78 9.84
N VAL A 56 -7.73 3.82 9.21
CA VAL A 56 -7.55 3.82 7.76
C VAL A 56 -7.11 2.42 7.32
N PRO A 57 -8.04 1.54 6.92
CA PRO A 57 -7.69 0.17 6.59
C PRO A 57 -6.71 0.10 5.41
N GLY A 58 -5.78 -0.85 5.49
CA GLY A 58 -4.95 -1.24 4.36
C GLY A 58 -5.72 -2.08 3.34
N GLN A 59 -5.01 -2.90 2.58
CA GLN A 59 -5.60 -3.80 1.56
C GLN A 59 -6.50 -4.91 2.13
N GLN A 60 -6.47 -5.16 3.43
CA GLN A 60 -7.28 -6.19 4.08
C GLN A 60 -8.28 -5.50 5.00
N GLU A 61 -9.55 -5.52 4.61
CA GLU A 61 -10.64 -5.09 5.48
C GLU A 61 -10.82 -6.12 6.61
N PRO A 62 -10.92 -5.69 7.86
CA PRO A 62 -11.30 -6.56 8.98
C PRO A 62 -12.69 -7.16 8.77
N SER A 63 -12.93 -8.37 9.30
CA SER A 63 -14.28 -8.93 9.30
C SER A 63 -15.24 -8.07 10.14
N SER A 64 -16.53 -8.07 9.79
CA SER A 64 -17.57 -7.33 10.51
C SER A 64 -17.60 -7.64 12.01
N GLU A 65 -17.32 -8.90 12.38
CA GLU A 65 -17.23 -9.34 13.79
C GLU A 65 -16.01 -8.74 14.51
N THR A 66 -14.84 -8.73 13.85
CA THR A 66 -13.62 -8.11 14.38
C THR A 66 -13.80 -6.61 14.59
N MET A 67 -14.45 -5.93 13.64
CA MET A 67 -14.79 -4.52 13.76
C MET A 67 -15.72 -4.23 14.94
N ALA A 68 -16.76 -5.06 15.14
CA ALA A 68 -17.70 -4.91 16.24
C ALA A 68 -16.99 -5.09 17.60
N ALA A 69 -16.11 -6.09 17.72
CA ALA A 69 -15.33 -6.32 18.92
C ALA A 69 -14.41 -5.13 19.26
N HIS A 70 -13.70 -4.59 18.28
CA HIS A 70 -12.84 -3.41 18.48
C HIS A 70 -13.63 -2.16 18.84
N ARG A 71 -14.78 -1.94 18.21
CA ARG A 71 -15.68 -0.84 18.54
C ARG A 71 -16.10 -0.91 20.01
N HIS A 72 -16.59 -2.08 20.44
CA HIS A 72 -17.00 -2.30 21.82
C HIS A 72 -15.86 -2.07 22.82
N ALA A 73 -14.66 -2.58 22.53
CA ALA A 73 -13.48 -2.45 23.41
C ALA A 73 -12.94 -1.01 23.52
N LEU A 74 -13.20 -0.14 22.54
CA LEU A 74 -12.77 1.27 22.56
C LEU A 74 -13.83 2.17 23.21
N GLU A 75 -15.10 1.86 23.02
CA GLU A 75 -16.22 2.59 23.62
C GLU A 75 -16.20 2.50 25.15
N THR A 76 -15.75 1.38 25.73
CA THR A 76 -15.53 1.26 27.19
C THR A 76 -14.45 2.21 27.73
N THR A 77 -13.56 2.70 26.87
CA THR A 77 -12.53 3.69 27.19
C THR A 77 -12.88 5.11 26.74
N SER A 78 -14.15 5.37 26.39
CA SER A 78 -14.61 6.67 25.86
C SER A 78 -13.93 7.10 24.55
N VAL A 79 -13.37 6.16 23.79
CA VAL A 79 -12.76 6.42 22.47
C VAL A 79 -13.75 6.01 21.38
N ARG A 80 -14.10 6.95 20.48
CA ARG A 80 -14.98 6.66 19.34
C ARG A 80 -14.19 6.06 18.18
N LEU A 81 -14.52 4.84 17.76
CA LEU A 81 -13.92 4.24 16.56
C LEU A 81 -14.65 4.70 15.29
N HIS A 82 -13.94 5.32 14.35
CA HIS A 82 -14.39 5.57 12.99
C HIS A 82 -13.52 4.77 12.01
N VAL A 83 -14.13 4.00 11.12
CA VAL A 83 -13.41 3.27 10.08
C VAL A 83 -13.61 4.00 8.78
N LEU A 84 -12.51 4.37 8.13
CA LEU A 84 -12.52 5.03 6.84
C LEU A 84 -12.88 3.98 5.78
N ASP A 85 -14.10 4.03 5.29
CA ASP A 85 -14.55 3.23 4.16
C ASP A 85 -14.41 4.01 2.85
N SER A 86 -14.56 3.30 1.72
CA SER A 86 -14.56 3.88 0.38
C SER A 86 -15.88 4.57 0.02
N SER A 87 -16.75 4.88 0.99
CA SER A 87 -18.15 5.27 0.73
C SER A 87 -18.32 6.62 0.00
N ASP A 88 -17.25 7.39 -0.19
CA ASP A 88 -17.30 8.57 -1.04
C ASP A 88 -17.23 8.18 -2.52
N ARG A 89 -18.35 8.37 -3.23
CA ARG A 89 -18.52 8.00 -4.66
C ARG A 89 -17.41 8.52 -5.58
N LEU A 90 -16.68 9.56 -5.16
CA LEU A 90 -15.63 10.22 -5.95
C LEU A 90 -14.31 9.43 -5.99
N LEU A 91 -14.01 8.56 -5.02
CA LEU A 91 -12.77 7.77 -4.98
C LEU A 91 -13.07 6.30 -5.28
N PRO A 92 -12.58 5.74 -6.40
CA PRO A 92 -12.97 4.40 -6.84
C PRO A 92 -12.38 3.26 -5.97
N SER A 93 -11.32 3.51 -5.20
CA SER A 93 -10.64 2.48 -4.40
C SER A 93 -9.69 3.08 -3.35
N LEU A 94 -9.51 2.39 -2.21
CA LEU A 94 -8.48 2.67 -1.20
C LEU A 94 -7.22 1.79 -1.34
N ALA A 95 -7.01 1.20 -2.53
CA ALA A 95 -5.91 0.27 -2.77
C ALA A 95 -4.51 0.89 -2.68
N THR A 96 -4.35 2.17 -3.06
CA THR A 96 -3.04 2.83 -3.15
C THR A 96 -2.78 3.75 -1.94
N PRO A 97 -1.51 4.05 -1.62
CA PRO A 97 -1.17 5.04 -0.59
C PRO A 97 -1.81 6.42 -0.85
N GLU A 98 -1.82 6.86 -2.11
CA GLU A 98 -2.39 8.14 -2.53
C GLU A 98 -3.90 8.17 -2.28
N SER A 99 -4.61 7.11 -2.65
CA SER A 99 -6.07 7.09 -2.49
C SER A 99 -6.50 7.01 -1.02
N ARG A 100 -5.74 6.32 -0.16
CA ARG A 100 -5.92 6.39 1.29
C ARG A 100 -5.68 7.79 1.84
N SER A 101 -4.62 8.47 1.40
CA SER A 101 -4.35 9.84 1.83
C SER A 101 -5.43 10.84 1.38
N ALA A 102 -5.96 10.66 0.16
CA ALA A 102 -7.03 11.49 -0.38
C ALA A 102 -8.33 11.30 0.40
N ALA A 103 -8.64 10.05 0.78
CA ALA A 103 -9.79 9.74 1.62
C ALA A 103 -9.67 10.35 3.03
N VAL A 104 -8.45 10.36 3.61
CA VAL A 104 -8.19 11.04 4.89
C VAL A 104 -8.44 12.54 4.79
N LEU A 105 -7.97 13.20 3.73
CA LEU A 105 -8.28 14.62 3.48
C LEU A 105 -9.79 14.84 3.42
N HIS A 106 -10.51 14.02 2.65
CA HIS A 106 -11.96 14.13 2.51
C HIS A 106 -12.69 13.99 3.87
N TYR A 107 -12.26 13.04 4.71
CA TYR A 107 -12.80 12.87 6.06
C TYR A 107 -12.53 14.11 6.93
N LEU A 108 -11.30 14.63 6.92
CA LEU A 108 -10.91 15.77 7.74
C LEU A 108 -11.63 17.07 7.36
N GLU A 109 -11.95 17.27 6.08
CA GLU A 109 -12.76 18.41 5.63
C GLU A 109 -14.17 18.47 6.26
N ARG A 110 -14.67 17.35 6.82
CA ARG A 110 -16.04 17.22 7.37
C ARG A 110 -16.12 16.95 8.87
N SER A 111 -15.02 16.54 9.48
CA SER A 111 -15.04 15.98 10.84
C SER A 111 -14.94 17.05 11.94
N GLY A 112 -14.48 18.26 11.61
CA GLY A 112 -14.46 19.40 12.52
C GLY A 112 -13.54 19.25 13.73
N HIS A 113 -12.57 18.32 13.71
CA HIS A 113 -11.62 18.08 14.81
C HIS A 113 -10.74 19.30 15.11
N ASP A 114 -10.35 19.47 16.37
CA ASP A 114 -9.53 20.60 16.82
C ASP A 114 -8.02 20.29 16.75
N LEU A 115 -7.65 19.01 16.76
CA LEU A 115 -6.27 18.50 16.75
C LEU A 115 -6.21 17.10 16.13
N VAL A 116 -5.15 16.81 15.36
CA VAL A 116 -4.95 15.51 14.72
C VAL A 116 -3.57 14.94 15.07
N TYR A 117 -3.53 13.69 15.50
CA TYR A 117 -2.32 12.87 15.59
C TYR A 117 -2.35 11.77 14.53
N ALA A 118 -1.30 11.65 13.75
CA ALA A 118 -1.20 10.61 12.73
C ALA A 118 0.15 9.88 12.81
N PRO A 119 0.19 8.56 12.55
CA PRO A 119 1.45 7.89 12.34
C PRO A 119 2.12 8.49 11.09
N LEU A 120 3.44 8.55 11.11
CA LEU A 120 4.22 8.90 9.94
C LEU A 120 4.04 7.82 8.86
N GLU A 121 4.07 6.55 9.31
CA GLU A 121 4.07 5.36 8.48
C GLU A 121 2.93 5.36 7.46
N GLY A 122 3.27 5.17 6.20
CA GLY A 122 2.29 5.17 5.10
C GLY A 122 1.88 6.56 4.61
N GLY A 123 2.31 7.64 5.26
CA GLY A 123 2.11 9.01 4.78
C GLY A 123 0.65 9.46 4.71
N LEU A 124 -0.23 8.92 5.57
CA LEU A 124 -1.68 9.14 5.51
C LEU A 124 -2.12 10.61 5.41
N PRO A 125 -1.57 11.58 6.17
CA PRO A 125 -2.01 12.98 6.08
C PRO A 125 -1.36 13.76 4.93
N TYR A 126 -0.66 13.12 3.98
CA TYR A 126 0.07 13.78 2.88
C TYR A 126 -0.78 14.82 2.13
N PHE A 127 -1.92 14.40 1.57
CA PHE A 127 -2.78 15.33 0.85
C PHE A 127 -3.45 16.35 1.76
N THR A 128 -3.63 16.06 3.05
CA THR A 128 -4.14 17.07 4.01
C THR A 128 -3.11 18.19 4.23
N LEU A 129 -1.84 17.82 4.42
CA LEU A 129 -0.74 18.77 4.58
C LEU A 129 -0.45 19.55 3.28
N LEU A 130 -0.60 18.91 2.12
CA LEU A 130 -0.53 19.56 0.82
C LEU A 130 -1.70 20.54 0.60
N ALA A 131 -2.92 20.18 1.02
CA ALA A 131 -4.08 21.07 0.99
C ALA A 131 -3.87 22.31 1.88
N ALA A 132 -3.28 22.12 3.06
CA ALA A 132 -2.90 23.21 3.94
C ALA A 132 -1.77 24.08 3.35
N GLU A 133 -0.79 23.49 2.66
CA GLU A 133 0.26 24.26 1.98
C GLU A 133 -0.28 25.11 0.81
N THR A 134 -1.21 24.56 0.05
CA THR A 134 -1.82 25.22 -1.12
C THR A 134 -3.01 26.10 -0.74
N ALA A 135 -3.32 26.27 0.54
CA ALA A 135 -4.49 27.01 1.04
C ALA A 135 -5.83 26.51 0.46
N ALA A 136 -5.87 25.24 0.05
CA ALA A 136 -7.08 24.55 -0.39
C ALA A 136 -7.96 24.13 0.80
N PHE A 137 -7.34 23.85 1.95
CA PHE A 137 -8.03 23.49 3.18
C PHE A 137 -7.34 24.14 4.39
N THR A 138 -8.12 24.70 5.31
CA THR A 138 -7.59 25.16 6.61
C THR A 138 -7.62 23.97 7.57
N ALA A 139 -6.58 23.14 7.51
CA ALA A 139 -6.49 21.96 8.35
C ALA A 139 -6.35 22.33 9.85
N PRO A 140 -6.89 21.51 10.76
CA PRO A 140 -6.49 21.59 12.17
C PRO A 140 -4.99 21.29 12.32
N PRO A 141 -4.35 21.66 13.44
CA PRO A 141 -2.97 21.29 13.69
C PRO A 141 -2.77 19.77 13.57
N ILE A 142 -1.73 19.36 12.84
CA ILE A 142 -1.39 17.95 12.62
C ILE A 142 -0.05 17.64 13.26
N VAL A 143 -0.04 16.68 14.17
CA VAL A 143 1.15 16.12 14.80
C VAL A 143 1.43 14.75 14.22
N ILE A 144 2.65 14.56 13.73
CA ILE A 144 3.11 13.29 13.15
C ILE A 144 3.93 12.53 14.18
N VAL A 145 3.66 11.24 14.33
CA VAL A 145 4.40 10.32 15.20
C VAL A 145 5.19 9.32 14.34
N ALA A 146 6.51 9.41 14.39
CA ALA A 146 7.43 8.57 13.62
C ALA A 146 7.92 7.39 14.48
N HIS A 147 7.63 6.17 14.04
CA HIS A 147 8.01 4.90 14.67
C HIS A 147 9.13 4.19 13.90
N ALA A 148 8.92 3.96 12.61
CA ALA A 148 9.79 3.25 11.70
C ALA A 148 9.40 3.60 10.24
N PRO A 149 9.87 4.74 9.71
CA PRO A 149 9.57 5.15 8.33
C PRO A 149 9.96 4.06 7.33
N ALA A 150 9.23 3.94 6.21
CA ALA A 150 9.44 2.89 5.21
C ALA A 150 10.90 2.81 4.74
N GLN A 151 11.54 3.96 4.49
CA GLN A 151 12.97 3.96 4.10
C GLN A 151 13.89 3.43 5.23
N TRP A 152 13.58 3.73 6.49
CA TRP A 152 14.34 3.20 7.64
C TRP A 152 14.18 1.69 7.72
N GLU A 153 12.97 1.17 7.55
CA GLU A 153 12.69 -0.27 7.60
C GLU A 153 13.50 -1.04 6.55
N HIS A 154 13.48 -0.59 5.30
CA HIS A 154 14.24 -1.22 4.22
C HIS A 154 15.75 -1.20 4.50
N GLU A 155 16.30 -0.08 4.95
CA GLU A 155 17.72 0.02 5.31
C GLU A 155 18.11 -0.88 6.51
N ALA A 156 17.23 -0.96 7.51
CA ALA A 156 17.40 -1.80 8.70
C ALA A 156 17.35 -3.30 8.35
N ASP A 157 16.46 -3.68 7.42
CA ASP A 157 16.33 -5.05 6.94
C ASP A 157 17.33 -5.41 5.82
N LYS A 158 18.19 -4.47 5.42
CA LYS A 158 19.15 -4.62 4.31
C LYS A 158 18.46 -4.99 2.99
N ALA A 159 17.28 -4.42 2.77
CA ALA A 159 16.47 -4.59 1.57
C ALA A 159 16.39 -3.28 0.77
N PHE A 160 16.22 -3.40 -0.55
CA PHE A 160 15.86 -2.27 -1.41
C PHE A 160 14.34 -2.12 -1.48
N MET A 161 13.86 -0.89 -1.70
CA MET A 161 12.45 -0.68 -2.06
C MET A 161 12.18 -1.31 -3.42
N ASP A 162 11.28 -2.28 -3.46
CA ASP A 162 11.03 -3.17 -4.61
C ASP A 162 9.80 -2.77 -5.45
N SER A 163 9.09 -1.74 -5.02
CA SER A 163 7.85 -1.28 -5.64
C SER A 163 7.78 0.24 -5.75
N THR A 164 7.03 0.71 -6.74
CA THR A 164 6.71 2.14 -6.88
C THR A 164 5.93 2.66 -5.68
N SER A 165 5.08 1.81 -5.07
CA SER A 165 4.32 2.13 -3.86
C SER A 165 5.22 2.39 -2.65
N ALA A 166 6.29 1.59 -2.46
CA ALA A 166 7.24 1.83 -1.37
C ALA A 166 7.97 3.18 -1.53
N ILE A 167 8.36 3.53 -2.76
CA ILE A 167 8.98 4.82 -3.08
C ILE A 167 7.99 5.98 -2.86
N ALA A 168 6.73 5.82 -3.26
CA ALA A 168 5.68 6.81 -3.04
C ALA A 168 5.45 7.05 -1.55
N VAL A 169 5.34 5.97 -0.74
CA VAL A 169 5.22 6.05 0.71
C VAL A 169 6.40 6.79 1.33
N ALA A 170 7.64 6.43 0.99
CA ALA A 170 8.82 7.10 1.53
C ALA A 170 8.85 8.61 1.21
N PHE A 171 8.41 9.00 0.01
CA PHE A 171 8.25 10.41 -0.37
C PHE A 171 7.17 11.11 0.44
N MET A 172 5.99 10.48 0.57
CA MET A 172 4.86 11.02 1.33
C MET A 172 5.22 11.17 2.82
N GLU A 173 5.89 10.18 3.42
CA GLU A 173 6.39 10.21 4.79
C GLU A 173 7.32 11.40 5.01
N LYS A 174 8.36 11.55 4.18
CA LYS A 174 9.29 12.67 4.30
C LYS A 174 8.55 14.01 4.24
N TYR A 175 7.63 14.17 3.30
CA TYR A 175 6.84 15.39 3.18
C TYR A 175 5.97 15.62 4.44
N CYS A 176 5.30 14.59 4.96
CA CYS A 176 4.51 14.69 6.18
C CYS A 176 5.34 15.17 7.37
N ALA A 177 6.51 14.57 7.59
CA ALA A 177 7.43 14.98 8.65
C ALA A 177 7.92 16.43 8.48
N GLU A 178 8.17 16.88 7.25
CA GLU A 178 8.65 18.25 7.00
C GLU A 178 7.57 19.32 7.14
N MET A 179 6.31 18.96 6.87
CA MET A 179 5.21 19.91 6.70
C MET A 179 4.22 19.98 7.86
N ALA A 180 4.24 19.00 8.77
CA ALA A 180 3.39 18.97 9.96
C ALA A 180 3.66 20.12 10.95
N ASP A 181 2.69 20.40 11.83
CA ASP A 181 2.82 21.39 12.91
C ASP A 181 3.78 20.89 14.01
N GLY A 182 3.88 19.57 14.18
CA GLY A 182 4.89 18.93 15.02
C GLY A 182 5.25 17.53 14.52
N THR A 183 6.52 17.15 14.68
CA THR A 183 6.98 15.78 14.41
C THR A 183 7.63 15.21 15.65
N ILE A 184 7.06 14.11 16.15
CA ILE A 184 7.54 13.38 17.31
C ILE A 184 8.23 12.12 16.80
N CYS A 185 9.51 11.98 17.06
CA CYS A 185 10.25 10.73 16.87
C CYS A 185 10.17 9.93 18.16
N VAL A 186 9.91 8.62 18.06
CA VAL A 186 9.84 7.77 19.26
C VAL A 186 11.20 7.49 19.91
N SER A 187 12.29 7.84 19.22
CA SER A 187 13.66 7.77 19.75
C SER A 187 14.55 8.86 19.15
N ALA A 188 15.63 9.19 19.87
CA ALA A 188 16.65 10.10 19.35
C ALA A 188 17.48 9.42 18.24
N ALA A 189 17.60 8.09 18.25
CA ALA A 189 18.26 7.31 17.20
C ALA A 189 17.53 7.47 15.87
N LEU A 190 16.20 7.32 15.89
CA LEU A 190 15.37 7.55 14.71
C LEU A 190 15.48 9.00 14.23
N ARG A 191 15.42 9.98 15.15
CA ARG A 191 15.62 11.40 14.81
C ARG A 191 16.97 11.63 14.13
N ARG A 192 18.07 11.08 14.68
CA ARG A 192 19.42 11.20 14.09
C ARG A 192 19.45 10.60 12.69
N TRP A 193 18.81 9.44 12.49
CA TRP A 193 18.67 8.83 11.17
C TRP A 193 17.90 9.75 10.21
N MET A 194 16.73 10.27 10.58
CA MET A 194 15.93 11.17 9.72
C MET A 194 16.73 12.41 9.31
N VAL A 195 17.44 13.03 10.27
CA VAL A 195 18.31 14.19 10.01
C VAL A 195 19.47 13.80 9.08
N SER A 196 20.07 12.62 9.25
CA SER A 196 21.13 12.12 8.36
C SER A 196 20.68 11.90 6.92
N LYS A 197 19.38 11.65 6.71
CA LYS A 197 18.73 11.56 5.38
C LYS A 197 18.30 12.92 4.82
N GLY A 198 18.67 14.01 5.51
CA GLY A 198 18.37 15.37 5.09
C GLY A 198 16.90 15.76 5.26
N TRP A 199 16.18 15.14 6.20
CA TRP A 199 14.79 15.53 6.52
C TRP A 199 14.78 16.81 7.35
N LYS A 200 13.94 17.78 6.96
CA LYS A 200 13.91 19.14 7.52
C LYS A 200 12.61 19.45 8.27
N ALA A 201 12.30 18.70 9.34
CA ALA A 201 11.14 19.03 10.16
C ALA A 201 11.34 20.31 10.97
N ARG A 202 10.30 21.13 11.06
CA ARG A 202 10.32 22.42 11.78
C ARG A 202 10.56 22.26 13.28
N LYS A 203 9.96 21.23 13.88
CA LYS A 203 10.10 20.88 15.30
C LYS A 203 10.16 19.36 15.44
N PHE A 204 11.37 18.84 15.63
CA PHE A 204 11.60 17.47 16.06
C PHE A 204 11.55 17.40 17.58
N SER A 205 10.58 16.66 18.12
CA SER A 205 10.56 16.26 19.52
C SER A 205 10.92 14.77 19.61
N VAL A 206 11.53 14.35 20.72
CA VAL A 206 11.79 12.94 20.98
C VAL A 206 10.98 12.56 22.21
N ILE A 207 10.02 11.65 22.03
CA ILE A 207 9.17 11.17 23.13
C ILE A 207 9.07 9.66 22.98
N PRO A 208 9.50 8.86 23.97
CA PRO A 208 9.42 7.42 23.90
C PRO A 208 8.01 6.91 23.57
N LEU A 209 7.96 5.77 22.89
CA LEU A 209 6.72 5.11 22.53
C LEU A 209 5.81 4.91 23.75
N LEU A 210 4.56 5.35 23.65
CA LEU A 210 3.57 5.10 24.70
C LEU A 210 3.17 3.62 24.68
N ARG A 211 3.17 3.00 25.87
CA ARG A 211 2.78 1.60 26.07
C ARG A 211 1.82 1.46 27.24
N ASP A 212 1.05 0.37 27.24
CA ASP A 212 0.30 -0.06 28.42
C ASP A 212 1.28 -0.50 29.51
N ALA A 213 0.88 -0.34 30.78
CA ALA A 213 1.73 -0.71 31.90
C ALA A 213 1.96 -2.23 31.92
N VAL A 214 3.20 -2.63 32.17
CA VAL A 214 3.57 -4.03 32.36
C VAL A 214 3.39 -4.36 33.84
N ASP A 215 2.42 -5.20 34.15
CA ASP A 215 2.26 -5.81 35.47
C ASP A 215 2.44 -7.33 35.32
N PRO A 216 3.66 -7.87 35.48
CA PRO A 216 3.85 -9.31 35.46
C PRO A 216 3.08 -9.91 36.63
N ALA A 217 2.13 -10.80 36.36
CA ALA A 217 1.26 -11.37 37.38
C ALA A 217 2.08 -12.27 38.32
N GLY A 218 2.49 -11.74 39.48
CA GLY A 218 3.08 -12.50 40.58
C GLY A 218 4.43 -11.96 41.05
N ALA A 219 4.76 -12.21 42.32
CA ALA A 219 6.09 -11.94 42.85
C ALA A 219 7.13 -12.65 41.97
N LEU A 220 8.13 -11.90 41.48
CA LEU A 220 9.35 -12.49 40.90
C LEU A 220 9.80 -13.60 41.85
N PRO A 221 10.05 -14.84 41.38
CA PRO A 221 10.58 -15.88 42.23
C PRO A 221 11.77 -15.32 43.00
N SER A 222 11.83 -15.53 44.31
CA SER A 222 13.00 -15.12 45.08
C SER A 222 14.24 -15.64 44.35
N THR A 223 15.12 -14.75 43.91
CA THR A 223 16.38 -15.10 43.26
C THR A 223 17.26 -15.82 44.28
N GLY A 224 16.94 -17.10 44.54
CA GLY A 224 17.90 -18.06 45.05
C GLY A 224 18.98 -18.23 43.99
N LYS A 225 20.22 -18.45 44.41
CA LYS A 225 21.32 -18.80 43.51
C LYS A 225 20.97 -20.08 42.74
N GLY A 226 20.41 -19.94 41.55
CA GLY A 226 20.10 -21.02 40.61
C GLY A 226 20.22 -20.47 39.19
N SER A 227 20.94 -21.17 38.32
CA SER A 227 21.15 -20.77 36.93
C SER A 227 19.82 -20.75 36.18
N ALA A 228 19.61 -19.75 35.32
CA ALA A 228 18.46 -19.75 34.41
C ALA A 228 18.59 -20.95 33.46
N SER A 229 17.54 -21.76 33.32
CA SER A 229 17.51 -22.90 32.38
C SER A 229 16.72 -22.61 31.10
N GLU A 230 16.12 -21.42 30.98
CA GLU A 230 15.36 -20.99 29.81
C GLU A 230 15.82 -19.63 29.29
N LEU A 231 15.96 -19.51 27.96
CA LEU A 231 16.07 -18.25 27.23
C LEU A 231 14.72 -17.91 26.58
N VAL A 232 14.20 -16.72 26.85
CA VAL A 232 13.01 -16.20 26.18
C VAL A 232 13.43 -15.13 25.16
N VAL A 233 13.23 -15.42 23.89
CA VAL A 233 13.59 -14.53 22.78
C VAL A 233 12.50 -13.47 22.61
N LEU A 234 12.86 -12.22 22.86
CA LEU A 234 12.00 -11.05 22.71
C LEU A 234 12.41 -10.27 21.46
N ALA A 235 12.21 -10.88 20.29
CA ALA A 235 12.45 -10.25 19.00
C ALA A 235 11.44 -10.77 17.96
N GLY A 236 11.33 -10.02 16.85
CA GLY A 236 10.65 -10.50 15.65
C GLY A 236 11.54 -11.40 14.80
N TRP A 237 11.06 -11.74 13.60
CA TRP A 237 11.68 -12.72 12.69
C TRP A 237 12.18 -12.10 11.39
N ARG A 238 12.50 -10.80 11.42
CA ARG A 238 13.10 -10.09 10.29
C ARG A 238 14.62 -9.96 10.47
N HIS A 239 15.30 -9.50 9.42
CA HIS A 239 16.74 -9.30 9.47
C HIS A 239 17.12 -8.27 10.54
N ARG A 240 16.40 -7.15 10.63
CA ARG A 240 16.63 -6.09 11.64
C ARG A 240 16.42 -6.56 13.07
N ASP A 241 15.50 -7.52 13.28
CA ASP A 241 15.20 -8.10 14.58
C ASP A 241 16.32 -9.05 15.06
N GLY A 242 17.25 -9.39 14.17
CA GLY A 242 18.48 -10.11 14.50
C GLY A 242 18.35 -11.61 14.63
N LEU A 243 17.38 -12.22 13.95
CA LEU A 243 17.21 -13.67 13.94
C LEU A 243 18.49 -14.42 13.54
N THR A 244 19.17 -13.97 12.47
CA THR A 244 20.42 -14.60 12.03
C THR A 244 21.54 -14.41 13.03
N LEU A 245 21.62 -13.24 13.68
CA LEU A 245 22.57 -12.96 14.75
C LEU A 245 22.36 -13.91 15.94
N LEU A 246 21.10 -14.10 16.35
CA LEU A 246 20.74 -15.04 17.41
C LEU A 246 21.11 -16.47 17.03
N CYS A 247 20.76 -16.92 15.82
CA CYS A 247 21.09 -18.26 15.35
C CYS A 247 22.60 -18.51 15.41
N ASP A 248 23.41 -17.60 14.90
CA ASP A 248 24.87 -17.73 14.91
C ASP A 248 25.44 -17.74 16.35
N ALA A 249 24.87 -16.95 17.27
CA ALA A 249 25.25 -16.97 18.68
C ALA A 249 24.87 -18.30 19.36
N LEU A 250 23.68 -18.85 19.09
CA LEU A 250 23.25 -20.17 19.56
C LEU A 250 24.13 -21.28 18.97
N ASP A 251 24.61 -21.08 17.74
CA ASP A 251 25.70 -21.79 17.07
C ASP A 251 26.91 -22.07 17.95
N ILE A 252 27.45 -20.96 18.44
CA ILE A 252 28.65 -20.91 19.27
C ILE A 252 28.34 -21.53 20.64
N LEU A 253 27.20 -21.16 21.23
CA LEU A 253 26.74 -21.69 22.53
C LEU A 253 26.53 -23.20 22.53
N ALA A 254 26.13 -23.82 21.42
CA ALA A 254 25.89 -25.26 21.32
C ALA A 254 27.09 -26.12 21.77
N THR A 255 28.32 -25.57 21.75
CA THR A 255 29.53 -26.25 22.19
C THR A 255 29.73 -26.27 23.72
N ALA A 256 29.11 -25.35 24.45
CA ALA A 256 29.37 -25.11 25.87
C ALA A 256 28.09 -24.97 26.73
N ALA A 257 26.92 -24.94 26.11
CA ALA A 257 25.65 -24.69 26.79
C ALA A 257 25.26 -25.84 27.75
N PRO A 258 24.55 -25.53 28.86
CA PRO A 258 23.94 -26.53 29.73
C PRO A 258 23.01 -27.48 28.97
N LYS A 259 23.01 -28.77 29.34
CA LYS A 259 22.19 -29.81 28.67
C LYS A 259 20.68 -29.60 28.85
N ASP A 260 20.28 -28.94 29.92
CA ASP A 260 18.90 -28.65 30.28
C ASP A 260 18.41 -27.29 29.76
N LEU A 261 19.25 -26.56 29.02
CA LEU A 261 18.88 -25.29 28.42
C LEU A 261 17.66 -25.45 27.49
N SER A 262 16.78 -24.46 27.52
CA SER A 262 15.61 -24.37 26.66
C SER A 262 15.51 -22.99 26.02
N ILE A 263 15.26 -22.93 24.72
CA ILE A 263 15.06 -21.68 23.98
C ILE A 263 13.60 -21.55 23.63
N THR A 264 12.94 -20.47 24.04
CA THR A 264 11.55 -20.19 23.69
C THR A 264 11.47 -18.94 22.81
N ALA A 265 10.86 -19.09 21.63
CA ALA A 265 10.62 -18.00 20.70
C ALA A 265 9.18 -18.05 20.17
N PHE A 266 8.65 -16.90 19.73
CA PHE A 266 7.23 -16.71 19.41
C PHE A 266 7.06 -16.19 18.00
N GLY A 267 6.05 -16.64 17.26
CA GLY A 267 5.65 -16.03 15.99
C GLY A 267 5.23 -14.54 16.09
N PRO A 268 4.80 -13.92 14.98
CA PRO A 268 4.65 -14.52 13.66
C PRO A 268 6.00 -14.66 12.95
N PHE A 269 6.11 -15.65 12.08
CA PHE A 269 7.30 -15.92 11.28
C PHE A 269 7.32 -15.05 10.02
N GLY A 270 8.50 -14.57 9.65
CA GLY A 270 8.74 -13.87 8.38
C GLY A 270 9.53 -14.73 7.38
N ARG A 271 10.17 -14.04 6.43
CA ARG A 271 11.14 -14.62 5.50
C ARG A 271 12.48 -13.92 5.66
N ILE A 272 13.57 -14.68 5.55
CA ILE A 272 14.93 -14.12 5.47
C ILE A 272 15.61 -14.76 4.27
N MET A 273 16.00 -13.92 3.29
CA MET A 273 16.60 -14.37 2.02
C MET A 273 15.76 -15.47 1.31
N GLY A 274 14.42 -15.35 1.40
CA GLY A 274 13.47 -16.29 0.82
C GLY A 274 13.22 -17.57 1.62
N GLU A 275 14.00 -17.86 2.66
CA GLU A 275 13.76 -18.98 3.57
C GLU A 275 12.67 -18.62 4.61
N HIS A 276 11.81 -19.58 4.95
CA HIS A 276 10.86 -19.43 6.05
C HIS A 276 11.63 -19.31 7.39
N SER A 277 11.46 -18.20 8.10
CA SER A 277 12.26 -17.87 9.29
C SER A 277 12.16 -18.89 10.44
N GLY A 278 10.97 -19.46 10.68
CA GLY A 278 10.82 -20.57 11.63
C GLY A 278 11.49 -21.87 11.14
N GLY A 279 11.51 -22.09 9.83
CA GLY A 279 12.17 -23.25 9.21
C GLY A 279 13.69 -23.14 9.33
N LEU A 280 14.23 -21.95 9.07
CA LEU A 280 15.64 -21.62 9.31
C LEU A 280 16.07 -21.98 10.73
N VAL A 281 15.27 -21.60 11.74
CA VAL A 281 15.58 -21.92 13.14
C VAL A 281 15.52 -23.42 13.43
N VAL A 282 14.48 -24.12 12.98
CA VAL A 282 14.38 -25.58 13.18
C VAL A 282 15.56 -26.30 12.52
N ARG A 283 15.95 -25.89 11.32
CA ARG A 283 17.11 -26.44 10.58
C ARG A 283 18.42 -26.20 11.31
N ARG A 284 18.63 -24.98 11.84
CA ARG A 284 19.82 -24.68 12.68
C ARG A 284 19.79 -25.45 13.99
N ALA A 285 18.59 -25.67 14.54
CA ALA A 285 18.41 -26.42 15.77
C ALA A 285 18.72 -27.91 15.64
N GLU A 286 18.78 -28.51 14.44
CA GLU A 286 19.19 -29.91 14.28
C GLU A 286 20.52 -30.25 14.96
N ARG A 287 21.42 -29.27 15.08
CA ARG A 287 22.73 -29.40 15.75
C ARG A 287 22.80 -28.88 17.19
N TRP A 288 21.73 -28.29 17.70
CA TRP A 288 21.72 -27.73 19.06
C TRP A 288 21.43 -28.82 20.10
N PRO A 289 22.25 -28.95 21.17
CA PRO A 289 22.03 -29.98 22.20
C PRO A 289 20.86 -29.67 23.14
N PHE A 290 20.29 -28.45 23.06
CA PHE A 290 19.27 -27.93 23.96
C PHE A 290 17.87 -27.90 23.32
N LYS A 291 16.85 -27.71 24.16
CA LYS A 291 15.44 -27.68 23.74
C LYS A 291 15.11 -26.40 22.98
N LEU A 292 14.18 -26.51 22.04
CA LEU A 292 13.61 -25.38 21.29
C LEU A 292 12.09 -25.42 21.43
N ASN A 293 11.47 -24.33 21.85
CA ASN A 293 10.03 -24.15 21.88
C ASN A 293 9.69 -23.00 20.93
N LEU A 294 9.02 -23.34 19.84
CA LEU A 294 8.42 -22.34 18.95
C LEU A 294 6.94 -22.27 19.30
N LEU A 295 6.49 -21.09 19.72
CA LEU A 295 5.12 -20.84 20.15
C LEU A 295 4.40 -19.95 19.14
N ALA A 296 3.07 -20.03 19.15
CA ALA A 296 2.20 -19.15 18.38
C ALA A 296 2.47 -17.66 18.67
N ASN A 297 2.01 -16.79 17.76
CA ASN A 297 2.15 -15.35 17.92
C ASN A 297 1.55 -14.87 19.25
N ALA A 298 2.35 -14.16 20.03
CA ALA A 298 1.97 -13.57 21.32
C ALA A 298 2.34 -12.08 21.35
N ASP A 299 1.55 -11.27 22.05
CA ASP A 299 1.95 -9.87 22.30
C ASP A 299 3.13 -9.78 23.28
N LEU A 300 3.78 -8.62 23.33
CA LEU A 300 4.96 -8.40 24.16
C LEU A 300 4.69 -8.69 25.65
N ASN A 301 3.54 -8.29 26.18
CA ASN A 301 3.18 -8.52 27.58
C ASN A 301 3.11 -10.02 27.91
N THR A 302 2.48 -10.81 27.04
CA THR A 302 2.41 -12.27 27.19
C THR A 302 3.80 -12.92 27.19
N ARG A 303 4.73 -12.41 26.36
CA ARG A 303 6.11 -12.90 26.31
C ARG A 303 6.90 -12.54 27.57
N LEU A 304 6.75 -11.31 28.06
CA LEU A 304 7.39 -10.83 29.30
C LEU A 304 6.87 -11.60 30.52
N ASP A 305 5.55 -11.82 30.59
CA ASP A 305 4.89 -12.57 31.66
C ASP A 305 5.33 -14.04 31.69
N ARG A 306 5.59 -14.65 30.53
CA ARG A 306 6.29 -15.95 30.48
C ARG A 306 7.67 -15.86 31.12
N ALA A 307 8.51 -14.92 30.66
CA ALA A 307 9.87 -14.79 31.16
C ALA A 307 9.92 -14.57 32.68
N ALA A 308 9.00 -13.76 33.21
CA ALA A 308 8.84 -13.53 34.65
C ALA A 308 8.48 -14.82 35.40
N ARG A 309 7.46 -15.56 34.93
CA ARG A 309 6.98 -16.77 35.60
C ARG A 309 7.98 -17.92 35.59
N THR A 310 8.76 -18.05 34.52
CA THR A 310 9.74 -19.13 34.40
C THR A 310 11.12 -18.75 34.93
N GLY A 311 11.33 -17.49 35.33
CA GLY A 311 12.65 -16.98 35.73
C GLY A 311 13.67 -17.03 34.58
N ALA A 312 13.19 -16.95 33.33
CA ALA A 312 14.02 -17.06 32.15
C ALA A 312 14.86 -15.81 31.92
N LEU A 313 16.01 -15.99 31.25
CA LEU A 313 16.80 -14.89 30.73
C LEU A 313 16.15 -14.37 29.43
N ALA A 314 15.77 -13.09 29.42
CA ALA A 314 15.26 -12.45 28.22
C ALA A 314 16.42 -12.13 27.26
N VAL A 315 16.23 -12.35 25.96
CA VAL A 315 17.24 -12.06 24.92
C VAL A 315 16.63 -11.16 23.84
N VAL A 316 17.27 -9.99 23.61
CA VAL A 316 16.88 -9.02 22.57
C VAL A 316 18.04 -8.86 21.57
N PRO A 317 18.14 -9.72 20.55
CA PRO A 317 19.28 -9.82 19.64
C PRO A 317 19.23 -8.83 18.46
N ALA A 318 18.61 -7.65 18.59
CA ALA A 318 18.34 -6.77 17.45
C ALA A 318 19.61 -6.34 16.70
N ARG A 319 19.53 -6.19 15.37
CA ARG A 319 20.56 -5.55 14.53
C ARG A 319 20.30 -4.06 14.34
N ALA A 320 19.05 -3.64 14.43
CA ALA A 320 18.63 -2.24 14.43
C ALA A 320 17.33 -2.10 15.23
N ALA A 321 17.18 -0.98 15.94
CA ALA A 321 15.98 -0.69 16.73
C ALA A 321 15.59 0.77 16.60
N SER A 322 14.33 1.05 16.24
CA SER A 322 13.79 2.41 16.15
C SER A 322 13.07 2.86 17.42
N THR A 323 12.50 1.95 18.20
CA THR A 323 11.64 2.27 19.37
C THR A 323 12.31 1.98 20.72
N GLY A 324 13.12 0.91 20.81
CA GLY A 324 13.70 0.44 22.08
C GLY A 324 12.64 -0.11 23.06
N ALA A 325 11.41 -0.30 22.60
CA ALA A 325 10.24 -0.61 23.42
C ALA A 325 10.40 -1.92 24.20
N THR A 326 10.92 -2.96 23.54
CA THR A 326 11.16 -4.27 24.16
C THR A 326 12.16 -4.19 25.32
N VAL A 327 13.27 -3.46 25.15
CA VAL A 327 14.29 -3.28 26.19
C VAL A 327 13.73 -2.50 27.37
N ALA A 328 13.02 -1.40 27.10
CA ALA A 328 12.36 -0.61 28.14
C ALA A 328 11.37 -1.45 28.95
N ALA A 329 10.61 -2.34 28.28
CA ALA A 329 9.65 -3.21 28.94
C ALA A 329 10.32 -4.25 29.86
N CYS A 330 11.48 -4.80 29.49
CA CYS A 330 12.26 -5.67 30.36
C CYS A 330 12.72 -4.95 31.63
N ILE A 331 13.17 -3.70 31.51
CA ILE A 331 13.61 -2.87 32.65
C ILE A 331 12.43 -2.56 33.58
N GLU A 332 11.28 -2.18 33.02
CA GLU A 332 10.05 -1.93 33.78
C GLU A 332 9.54 -3.17 34.53
N ALA A 333 9.76 -4.35 33.97
CA ALA A 333 9.42 -5.64 34.58
C ALA A 333 10.52 -6.17 35.54
N GLY A 334 11.72 -5.58 35.54
CA GLY A 334 12.86 -6.05 36.34
C GLY A 334 13.38 -7.43 35.89
N LEU A 335 13.24 -7.77 34.61
CA LEU A 335 13.67 -9.06 34.08
C LEU A 335 15.18 -9.09 33.82
N PRO A 336 15.87 -10.21 34.11
CA PRO A 336 17.23 -10.40 33.62
C PRO A 336 17.21 -10.42 32.09
N VAL A 337 18.01 -9.57 31.45
CA VAL A 337 18.01 -9.42 29.99
C VAL A 337 19.42 -9.26 29.43
N VAL A 338 19.67 -9.90 28.29
CA VAL A 338 20.80 -9.64 27.40
C VAL A 338 20.27 -8.97 26.13
N ALA A 339 20.71 -7.75 25.86
CA ALA A 339 20.25 -6.96 24.73
C ALA A 339 21.40 -6.36 23.93
N THR A 340 21.22 -6.21 22.62
CA THR A 340 22.22 -5.62 21.74
C THR A 340 22.25 -4.08 21.81
N ASN A 341 23.44 -3.52 21.66
CA ASN A 341 23.75 -2.10 21.69
C ASN A 341 23.46 -1.43 20.33
N VAL A 342 22.18 -1.37 19.96
CA VAL A 342 21.77 -0.84 18.64
C VAL A 342 20.65 0.19 18.75
N GLY A 343 20.80 1.30 18.02
CA GLY A 343 19.75 2.31 17.86
C GLY A 343 19.07 2.71 19.17
N ALA A 344 17.75 2.57 19.22
CA ALA A 344 16.92 2.93 20.36
C ALA A 344 17.08 1.98 21.58
N ASN A 345 17.64 0.78 21.41
CA ASN A 345 17.93 -0.10 22.57
C ASN A 345 18.94 0.56 23.51
N ALA A 346 19.98 1.19 22.95
CA ALA A 346 20.98 1.94 23.71
C ALA A 346 20.36 3.11 24.49
N GLU A 347 19.36 3.76 23.92
CA GLU A 347 18.66 4.89 24.54
C GLU A 347 17.70 4.44 25.64
N ALA A 348 17.06 3.27 25.45
CA ALA A 348 16.16 2.67 26.42
C ALA A 348 16.89 2.08 27.64
N TRP A 349 18.14 1.66 27.49
CA TRP A 349 18.90 0.98 28.55
C TRP A 349 19.27 1.91 29.71
N LEU A 350 19.71 3.13 29.40
CA LEU A 350 20.19 4.17 30.33
C LEU A 350 21.26 3.66 31.31
N ALA A 351 22.49 4.13 31.13
CA ALA A 351 23.61 3.80 32.01
C ALA A 351 23.47 4.47 33.40
N GLU A 352 22.50 4.04 34.19
CA GLU A 352 22.48 4.29 35.64
C GLU A 352 23.42 3.29 36.32
N ALA A 353 24.09 3.71 37.39
CA ALA A 353 25.14 2.93 38.04
C ALA A 353 24.58 1.59 38.56
N GLY A 354 24.99 0.48 37.94
CA GLY A 354 24.62 -0.88 38.36
C GLY A 354 23.82 -1.69 37.33
N GLN A 355 23.41 -1.12 36.20
CA GLN A 355 22.85 -1.91 35.10
C GLN A 355 23.96 -2.70 34.35
N PRO A 356 23.68 -3.92 33.85
CA PRO A 356 24.60 -4.67 32.99
C PRO A 356 24.98 -3.88 31.72
N GLY A 357 26.06 -4.25 31.03
CA GLY A 357 26.37 -3.65 29.72
C GLY A 357 25.47 -4.20 28.62
N LEU A 358 25.06 -3.36 27.66
CA LEU A 358 24.55 -3.85 26.37
C LEU A 358 25.68 -4.51 25.57
N VAL A 359 25.33 -5.42 24.68
CA VAL A 359 26.28 -6.25 23.93
C VAL A 359 26.39 -5.75 22.50
N GLU A 360 27.58 -5.71 21.92
CA GLU A 360 27.71 -5.41 20.49
C GLU A 360 26.96 -6.45 19.64
N PRO A 361 26.36 -6.06 18.49
CA PRO A 361 25.57 -6.96 17.64
C PRO A 361 26.45 -7.93 16.83
N ASP A 362 27.27 -8.71 17.55
CA ASP A 362 28.22 -9.70 17.06
C ASP A 362 27.89 -11.10 17.66
N PRO A 363 27.94 -12.19 16.86
CA PRO A 363 27.55 -13.51 17.35
C PRO A 363 28.36 -14.01 18.56
N ALA A 364 29.68 -13.77 18.58
CA ALA A 364 30.54 -14.26 19.65
C ALA A 364 30.34 -13.45 20.92
N ALA A 365 30.21 -12.12 20.80
CA ALA A 365 29.89 -11.26 21.92
C ALA A 365 28.52 -11.62 22.54
N LEU A 366 27.50 -11.84 21.70
CA LEU A 366 26.17 -12.23 22.15
C LEU A 366 26.17 -13.62 22.83
N ALA A 367 26.85 -14.60 22.24
CA ALA A 367 27.01 -15.93 22.84
C ALA A 367 27.70 -15.85 24.21
N GLN A 368 28.79 -15.11 24.32
CA GLN A 368 29.51 -14.92 25.58
C GLN A 368 28.64 -14.26 26.65
N ALA A 369 27.90 -13.22 26.28
CA ALA A 369 27.01 -12.51 27.20
C ALA A 369 25.85 -13.40 27.67
N ILE A 370 25.25 -14.19 26.78
CA ILE A 370 24.22 -15.17 27.15
C ILE A 370 24.80 -16.22 28.09
N SER A 371 25.98 -16.78 27.80
CA SER A 371 26.62 -17.78 28.66
C SER A 371 26.89 -17.23 30.06
N ALA A 372 27.47 -16.03 30.16
CA ALA A 372 27.74 -15.38 31.44
C ALA A 372 26.45 -15.09 32.23
N ALA A 373 25.39 -14.68 31.53
CA ALA A 373 24.09 -14.38 32.14
C ALA A 373 23.28 -15.63 32.54
N LEU A 374 23.57 -16.80 31.95
CA LEU A 374 23.02 -18.07 32.42
C LEU A 374 23.63 -18.49 33.77
N ASP A 375 24.93 -18.24 33.94
CA ASP A 375 25.68 -18.55 35.17
C ASP A 375 25.39 -17.54 36.31
N ASP A 376 25.42 -16.24 35.99
CA ASP A 376 25.13 -15.14 36.92
C ASP A 376 24.14 -14.16 36.27
N PRO A 377 22.82 -14.39 36.45
CA PRO A 377 21.80 -13.57 35.82
C PRO A 377 21.94 -12.08 36.16
N PRO A 378 21.90 -11.19 35.15
CA PRO A 378 22.05 -9.77 35.37
C PRO A 378 20.95 -9.22 36.28
N ARG A 379 21.34 -8.41 37.27
CA ARG A 379 20.38 -7.66 38.11
C ARG A 379 19.96 -6.39 37.38
N VAL A 380 18.70 -6.33 36.98
CA VAL A 380 18.12 -5.16 36.34
C VAL A 380 17.34 -4.35 37.37
N GLN A 381 17.71 -3.08 37.53
CA GLN A 381 16.99 -2.17 38.41
C GLN A 381 15.66 -1.76 37.75
N ARG A 382 14.55 -1.92 38.46
CA ARG A 382 13.23 -1.49 37.98
C ARG A 382 13.16 0.03 37.96
N ILE A 383 12.88 0.61 36.79
CA ILE A 383 12.69 2.05 36.61
C ILE A 383 11.32 2.29 35.96
N ASP A 384 10.39 2.91 36.70
CA ASP A 384 9.09 3.29 36.16
C ASP A 384 9.17 4.67 35.48
N ARG A 385 9.20 4.66 34.14
CA ARG A 385 9.16 5.88 33.31
C ARG A 385 7.81 6.13 32.67
N LEU A 386 6.85 5.23 32.85
CA LEU A 386 5.55 5.32 32.18
C LEU A 386 4.81 6.59 32.56
N ARG A 387 4.90 7.02 33.82
CA ARG A 387 4.30 8.29 34.27
C ARG A 387 4.89 9.50 33.57
N GLN A 388 6.22 9.56 33.43
CA GLN A 388 6.90 10.66 32.76
C GLN A 388 6.59 10.67 31.26
N THR A 389 6.61 9.51 30.60
CA THR A 389 6.24 9.36 29.20
C THR A 389 4.80 9.79 28.95
N ARG A 390 3.85 9.37 29.79
CA ARG A 390 2.43 9.79 29.71
C ARG A 390 2.30 11.32 29.81
N GLN A 391 2.97 11.94 30.78
CA GLN A 391 2.94 13.39 30.91
C GLN A 391 3.52 14.08 29.68
N ALA A 392 4.66 13.61 29.16
CA ALA A 392 5.27 14.17 27.96
C ALA A 392 4.33 14.10 26.74
N TRP A 393 3.55 13.02 26.60
CA TRP A 393 2.52 12.92 25.56
C TRP A 393 1.36 13.90 25.78
N LEU A 394 0.87 14.06 27.01
CA LEU A 394 -0.17 15.04 27.34
C LEU A 394 0.28 16.49 27.04
N ASP A 395 1.56 16.79 27.22
CA ASP A 395 2.14 18.11 26.95
C ASP A 395 2.25 18.44 25.45
N THR A 396 2.05 17.45 24.55
CA THR A 396 2.12 17.67 23.10
C THR A 396 0.84 18.24 22.50
N ARG A 397 -0.25 18.30 23.30
CA ARG A 397 -1.58 18.64 22.80
C ARG A 397 -1.71 20.09 22.33
N ASP A 398 -0.76 20.96 22.67
CA ASP A 398 -0.72 22.35 22.19
C ASP A 398 0.45 22.57 21.20
N PRO A 399 0.40 21.99 19.98
CA PRO A 399 1.46 22.15 19.02
C PRO A 399 1.52 23.61 18.50
N PRO A 400 2.71 24.09 18.11
CA PRO A 400 2.85 25.41 17.53
C PRO A 400 2.06 25.47 16.21
N ARG A 401 1.15 26.42 16.08
CA ARG A 401 0.35 26.56 14.85
C ARG A 401 1.19 27.08 13.70
N ARG A 402 1.04 26.48 12.53
CA ARG A 402 1.53 27.04 11.28
C ARG A 402 0.97 28.46 11.08
N ARG A 403 1.87 29.45 11.00
CA ARG A 403 1.49 30.79 10.54
C ARG A 403 1.04 30.70 9.09
N ALA A 404 -0.20 31.08 8.80
CA ALA A 404 -0.62 31.35 7.44
C ALA A 404 0.32 32.41 6.85
N ARG A 405 0.86 32.16 5.66
CA ARG A 405 1.51 33.24 4.90
C ARG A 405 0.45 34.32 4.67
N LYS A 406 0.77 35.57 4.97
CA LYS A 406 -0.12 36.71 4.67
C LYS A 406 -0.47 36.66 3.17
N GLY A 407 -1.73 36.36 2.85
CA GLY A 407 -2.27 36.50 1.50
C GLY A 407 -2.96 37.84 1.40
N ALA A 408 -2.42 38.73 0.57
CA ALA A 408 -3.09 39.84 -0.12
C ALA A 408 -2.01 40.73 -0.78
N GLY A 409 -1.29 40.15 -1.74
CA GLY A 409 -0.73 40.98 -2.82
C GLY A 409 -1.84 41.32 -3.81
N PRO A 410 -1.63 42.25 -4.75
CA PRO A 410 -2.59 42.49 -5.83
C PRO A 410 -2.87 41.18 -6.60
N SER A 411 -4.12 40.95 -6.99
CA SER A 411 -4.53 39.79 -7.80
C SER A 411 -3.76 39.78 -9.12
N PRO A 412 -2.83 38.83 -9.37
CA PRO A 412 -2.04 38.82 -10.59
C PRO A 412 -2.92 38.56 -11.82
N LEU A 413 -2.56 39.14 -12.97
CA LEU A 413 -3.23 38.80 -14.22
C LEU A 413 -2.93 37.32 -14.56
N VAL A 414 -3.99 36.54 -14.77
CA VAL A 414 -3.91 35.15 -15.22
C VAL A 414 -4.22 35.07 -16.71
N SER A 415 -3.27 34.57 -17.51
CA SER A 415 -3.51 34.28 -18.92
C SER A 415 -3.89 32.82 -19.09
N ILE A 416 -5.10 32.56 -19.56
CA ILE A 416 -5.55 31.21 -19.91
C ILE A 416 -5.14 30.94 -21.37
N VAL A 417 -4.40 29.87 -21.61
CA VAL A 417 -3.99 29.43 -22.95
C VAL A 417 -4.78 28.19 -23.32
N MET A 418 -5.56 28.30 -24.39
CA MET A 418 -6.40 27.22 -24.91
C MET A 418 -6.04 26.95 -26.36
N ALA A 419 -5.67 25.71 -26.69
CA ALA A 419 -5.41 25.28 -28.05
C ALA A 419 -6.63 24.55 -28.61
N HIS A 420 -7.01 24.89 -29.83
CA HIS A 420 -8.22 24.37 -30.46
C HIS A 420 -7.93 23.86 -31.87
N ARG A 421 -8.58 22.75 -32.24
CA ARG A 421 -8.71 22.33 -33.63
C ARG A 421 -9.95 21.48 -33.83
N ASN A 422 -10.86 21.93 -34.69
CA ASN A 422 -11.98 21.13 -35.21
C ASN A 422 -12.90 20.48 -34.14
N ARG A 423 -13.06 21.08 -32.96
CA ARG A 423 -13.95 20.58 -31.88
C ARG A 423 -14.95 21.64 -31.38
N PRO A 424 -15.78 22.22 -32.26
CA PRO A 424 -16.57 23.42 -31.93
C PRO A 424 -17.56 23.21 -30.76
N SER A 425 -18.11 22.01 -30.60
CA SER A 425 -19.01 21.67 -29.50
C SER A 425 -18.32 21.70 -28.13
N TYR A 426 -17.09 21.21 -28.06
CA TYR A 426 -16.30 21.19 -26.83
C TYR A 426 -15.74 22.57 -26.52
N LEU A 427 -15.24 23.29 -27.53
CA LEU A 427 -14.74 24.65 -27.36
C LEU A 427 -15.79 25.58 -26.75
N LYS A 428 -17.06 25.47 -27.16
CA LYS A 428 -18.16 26.25 -26.57
C LYS A 428 -18.30 26.00 -25.07
N GLN A 429 -18.21 24.74 -24.64
CA GLN A 429 -18.30 24.36 -23.23
C GLN A 429 -17.09 24.86 -22.43
N ALA A 430 -15.88 24.74 -23.00
CA ALA A 430 -14.65 25.20 -22.38
C ALA A 430 -14.62 26.74 -22.22
N ILE A 431 -15.06 27.49 -23.24
CA ILE A 431 -15.17 28.96 -23.16
C ILE A 431 -16.22 29.36 -22.11
N ALA A 432 -17.39 28.71 -22.10
CA ALA A 432 -18.42 28.99 -21.10
C ALA A 432 -17.90 28.77 -19.66
N ALA A 433 -17.07 27.74 -19.46
CA ALA A 433 -16.41 27.49 -18.18
C ALA A 433 -15.39 28.58 -17.78
N VAL A 434 -14.68 29.16 -18.76
CA VAL A 434 -13.79 30.32 -18.54
C VAL A 434 -14.58 31.59 -18.23
N GLU A 435 -15.70 31.82 -18.92
CA GLU A 435 -16.57 32.97 -18.67
C GLU A 435 -17.27 32.91 -17.31
N ALA A 436 -17.45 31.72 -16.74
CA ALA A 436 -18.05 31.48 -15.44
C ALA A 436 -17.07 31.61 -14.25
N GLN A 437 -15.80 31.97 -14.48
CA GLN A 437 -14.81 32.08 -13.41
C GLN A 437 -15.12 33.22 -12.43
N THR A 438 -14.90 32.98 -11.14
CA THR A 438 -15.02 33.99 -10.08
C THR A 438 -13.83 34.96 -10.02
N TYR A 439 -12.74 34.63 -10.70
CA TYR A 439 -11.52 35.42 -10.72
C TYR A 439 -11.57 36.46 -11.86
N GLU A 440 -11.61 37.75 -11.52
CA GLU A 440 -11.86 38.80 -12.51
C GLU A 440 -10.63 39.15 -13.38
N ASN A 441 -9.42 39.10 -12.82
CA ASN A 441 -8.21 39.58 -13.51
C ASN A 441 -7.61 38.50 -14.42
N LEU A 442 -8.35 38.11 -15.47
CA LEU A 442 -7.92 37.10 -16.43
C LEU A 442 -8.05 37.54 -17.89
N GLU A 443 -7.21 36.96 -18.75
CA GLU A 443 -7.35 37.02 -20.21
C GLU A 443 -7.40 35.59 -20.80
N LEU A 444 -8.15 35.39 -21.88
CA LEU A 444 -8.12 34.15 -22.66
C LEU A 444 -7.34 34.35 -23.95
N VAL A 445 -6.37 33.48 -24.20
CA VAL A 445 -5.62 33.37 -25.46
C VAL A 445 -6.00 32.04 -26.11
N LEU A 446 -6.95 32.09 -27.03
CA LEU A 446 -7.38 30.96 -27.84
C LEU A 446 -6.49 30.83 -29.08
N VAL A 447 -5.92 29.65 -29.31
CA VAL A 447 -5.07 29.36 -30.47
C VAL A 447 -5.74 28.33 -31.36
N ASP A 448 -6.17 28.75 -32.54
CA ASP A 448 -6.68 27.86 -33.58
C ASP A 448 -5.53 27.24 -34.36
N ASP A 449 -5.27 25.95 -34.15
CA ASP A 449 -4.20 25.18 -34.79
C ASP A 449 -4.60 24.66 -36.19
N GLY A 450 -5.11 25.57 -37.01
CA GLY A 450 -5.46 25.32 -38.41
C GLY A 450 -6.75 24.51 -38.55
N SER A 451 -7.84 24.97 -37.94
CA SER A 451 -9.16 24.37 -38.16
C SER A 451 -9.59 24.47 -39.63
N ASP A 452 -10.04 23.35 -40.17
CA ASP A 452 -10.52 23.20 -41.54
C ASP A 452 -12.01 22.86 -41.63
N LEU A 453 -12.66 22.55 -40.50
CA LEU A 453 -14.12 22.43 -40.42
C LEU A 453 -14.78 23.80 -40.51
N ASP A 454 -15.75 23.92 -41.42
CA ASP A 454 -16.53 25.16 -41.60
C ASP A 454 -17.25 25.60 -40.33
N GLU A 455 -17.76 24.64 -39.53
CA GLU A 455 -18.40 24.96 -38.25
C GLU A 455 -17.43 25.59 -37.26
N ALA A 456 -16.19 25.09 -37.17
CA ALA A 456 -15.16 25.64 -36.30
C ALA A 456 -14.76 27.06 -36.73
N ARG A 457 -14.59 27.29 -38.04
CA ARG A 457 -14.27 28.62 -38.59
C ARG A 457 -15.38 29.63 -38.31
N ARG A 458 -16.64 29.26 -38.55
CA ARG A 458 -17.80 30.12 -38.24
C ARG A 458 -17.90 30.43 -36.75
N LEU A 459 -17.62 29.46 -35.88
CA LEU A 459 -17.59 29.69 -34.43
C LEU A 459 -16.51 30.72 -34.06
N LEU A 460 -15.28 30.55 -34.57
CA LEU A 460 -14.19 31.48 -34.30
C LEU A 460 -14.49 32.90 -34.81
N ASP A 461 -15.10 33.03 -35.98
CA ASP A 461 -15.54 34.33 -36.53
C ASP A 461 -16.59 35.00 -35.64
N ALA A 462 -17.53 34.21 -35.09
CA ALA A 462 -18.57 34.71 -34.19
C ALA A 462 -18.03 35.14 -32.82
N LEU A 463 -16.98 34.48 -32.31
CA LEU A 463 -16.39 34.77 -31.00
C LEU A 463 -15.46 36.00 -31.01
N GLU A 464 -14.81 36.29 -32.14
CA GLU A 464 -13.79 37.32 -32.28
C GLU A 464 -14.20 38.72 -31.74
N PRO A 465 -15.40 39.27 -32.03
CA PRO A 465 -15.78 40.58 -31.52
C PRO A 465 -15.87 40.62 -29.98
N GLY A 466 -16.46 39.58 -29.37
CA GLY A 466 -16.59 39.46 -27.92
C GLY A 466 -15.24 39.28 -27.23
N PHE A 467 -14.34 38.50 -27.84
CA PHE A 467 -12.97 38.35 -27.35
C PHE A 467 -12.23 39.70 -27.32
N ARG A 468 -12.30 40.48 -28.40
CA ARG A 468 -11.67 41.81 -28.45
C ARG A 468 -12.23 42.77 -27.40
N GLN A 469 -13.54 42.76 -27.15
CA GLN A 469 -14.16 43.59 -26.13
C GLN A 469 -13.66 43.27 -24.71
N ARG A 470 -13.36 42.00 -24.42
CA ARG A 470 -12.80 41.54 -23.14
C ARG A 470 -11.28 41.69 -23.04
N GLY A 471 -10.60 42.15 -24.10
CA GLY A 471 -9.13 42.14 -24.18
C GLY A 471 -8.53 40.74 -24.39
N TRP A 472 -9.35 39.75 -24.75
CA TRP A 472 -8.94 38.39 -25.07
C TRP A 472 -8.46 38.29 -26.54
N LYS A 473 -7.79 37.19 -26.88
CA LYS A 473 -7.13 37.01 -28.19
C LYS A 473 -7.52 35.69 -28.82
N ILE A 474 -7.75 35.71 -30.14
CA ILE A 474 -7.81 34.52 -30.97
C ILE A 474 -6.62 34.57 -31.94
N LEU A 475 -5.76 33.55 -31.88
CA LEU A 475 -4.60 33.39 -32.75
C LEU A 475 -4.87 32.30 -33.76
N ARG A 476 -5.02 32.66 -35.04
CA ARG A 476 -5.19 31.68 -36.12
C ARG A 476 -3.84 31.38 -36.75
N ARG A 477 -3.51 30.10 -36.89
CA ARG A 477 -2.23 29.66 -37.46
C ARG A 477 -2.40 28.42 -38.33
N PRO A 478 -1.46 28.15 -39.27
CA PRO A 478 -1.40 26.86 -39.94
C PRO A 478 -1.19 25.72 -38.91
N HIS A 479 -1.75 24.55 -39.20
CA HIS A 479 -1.63 23.37 -38.34
C HIS A 479 -0.15 23.01 -38.11
N LYS A 480 0.30 23.04 -36.85
CA LYS A 480 1.62 22.55 -36.42
C LYS A 480 1.58 21.80 -35.08
N HIS A 481 0.44 21.19 -34.76
CA HIS A 481 0.22 20.34 -33.58
C HIS A 481 0.19 21.11 -32.24
N LEU A 482 -0.21 20.38 -31.19
CA LEU A 482 -0.58 20.94 -29.88
C LEU A 482 0.56 21.71 -29.20
N GLY A 483 1.77 21.16 -29.18
CA GLY A 483 2.94 21.82 -28.58
C GLY A 483 3.21 23.20 -29.17
N ALA A 484 3.20 23.32 -30.51
CA ALA A 484 3.44 24.59 -31.18
C ALA A 484 2.27 25.58 -30.99
N ALA A 485 1.03 25.07 -30.90
CA ALA A 485 -0.14 25.89 -30.59
C ALA A 485 -0.06 26.47 -29.17
N ARG A 486 0.23 25.64 -28.16
CA ARG A 486 0.45 26.08 -26.77
C ARG A 486 1.60 27.09 -26.69
N ASN A 487 2.72 26.84 -27.37
CA ASN A 487 3.86 27.77 -27.39
C ASN A 487 3.52 29.12 -28.03
N ALA A 488 2.73 29.14 -29.11
CA ALA A 488 2.23 30.38 -29.70
C ALA A 488 1.35 31.15 -28.72
N GLY A 489 0.46 30.44 -28.01
CA GLY A 489 -0.39 31.02 -26.96
C GLY A 489 0.43 31.62 -25.83
N ILE A 490 1.39 30.87 -25.27
CA ILE A 490 2.27 31.34 -24.18
C ILE A 490 3.00 32.63 -24.58
N ARG A 491 3.51 32.72 -25.82
CA ARG A 491 4.21 33.93 -26.29
C ARG A 491 3.30 35.16 -26.37
N ALA A 492 2.00 34.97 -26.55
CA ALA A 492 1.02 36.05 -26.64
C ALA A 492 0.39 36.46 -25.29
N THR A 493 0.70 35.74 -24.21
CA THR A 493 0.24 36.06 -22.85
C THR A 493 0.85 37.36 -22.32
N GLN A 494 0.13 38.03 -21.41
CA GLN A 494 0.54 39.22 -20.66
C GLN A 494 0.57 38.97 -19.15
N GLY A 495 -0.15 37.96 -18.67
CA GLY A 495 -0.24 37.60 -17.27
C GLY A 495 1.08 37.17 -16.63
N GLU A 496 1.16 37.36 -15.31
CA GLU A 496 2.25 36.84 -14.49
C GLU A 496 2.13 35.31 -14.37
N LEU A 497 0.88 34.82 -14.35
CA LEU A 497 0.53 33.42 -14.26
C LEU A 497 -0.11 32.98 -15.57
N VAL A 498 0.26 31.79 -16.05
CA VAL A 498 -0.28 31.18 -17.26
C VAL A 498 -0.99 29.89 -16.85
N LEU A 499 -2.29 29.80 -17.10
CA LEU A 499 -3.08 28.58 -16.91
C LEU A 499 -3.31 27.94 -18.27
N PHE A 500 -2.94 26.68 -18.43
CA PHE A 500 -3.38 25.91 -19.59
C PHE A 500 -4.79 25.38 -19.35
N ALA A 501 -5.64 25.43 -20.37
CA ALA A 501 -6.96 24.81 -20.36
C ALA A 501 -7.18 24.11 -21.70
N ASP A 502 -7.48 22.81 -21.67
CA ASP A 502 -7.78 22.07 -22.90
C ASP A 502 -9.20 22.39 -23.41
N ASP A 503 -9.38 22.39 -24.74
CA ASP A 503 -10.65 22.76 -25.38
C ASP A 503 -11.76 21.71 -25.21
N ASP A 504 -11.45 20.56 -24.61
CA ASP A 504 -12.37 19.48 -24.25
C ASP A 504 -12.61 19.32 -22.75
N ASN A 505 -11.95 20.14 -21.93
CA ASN A 505 -12.14 20.21 -20.48
C ASN A 505 -12.98 21.42 -20.07
N ALA A 506 -13.53 21.39 -18.86
CA ALA A 506 -14.31 22.50 -18.31
C ALA A 506 -13.85 22.85 -16.89
N LEU A 507 -13.29 24.05 -16.73
CA LEU A 507 -12.91 24.60 -15.43
C LEU A 507 -14.13 24.80 -14.53
N PHE A 508 -13.97 24.53 -13.24
CA PHE A 508 -14.98 24.92 -12.25
C PHE A 508 -14.94 26.44 -12.01
N PRO A 509 -16.06 27.08 -11.65
CA PRO A 509 -16.13 28.53 -11.44
C PRO A 509 -15.02 29.10 -10.52
N GLU A 510 -14.63 28.35 -9.49
CA GLU A 510 -13.62 28.75 -8.51
C GLU A 510 -12.18 28.34 -8.88
N ALA A 511 -11.96 27.71 -10.05
CA ALA A 511 -10.69 27.05 -10.39
C ALA A 511 -9.51 28.03 -10.45
N VAL A 512 -9.64 29.12 -11.20
CA VAL A 512 -8.56 30.11 -11.37
C VAL A 512 -8.20 30.76 -10.04
N GLU A 513 -9.20 31.04 -9.19
CA GLU A 513 -8.98 31.60 -7.85
C GLU A 513 -8.20 30.63 -6.97
N HIS A 514 -8.55 29.34 -6.97
CA HIS A 514 -7.83 28.30 -6.23
C HIS A 514 -6.39 28.15 -6.70
N PHE A 515 -6.15 28.14 -8.02
CA PHE A 515 -4.79 28.10 -8.56
C PHE A 515 -3.97 29.32 -8.14
N ALA A 516 -4.49 30.54 -8.35
CA ALA A 516 -3.78 31.78 -8.00
C ALA A 516 -3.46 31.83 -6.49
N ARG A 517 -4.42 31.43 -5.65
CA ARG A 517 -4.24 31.33 -4.19
C ARG A 517 -3.17 30.31 -3.82
N ALA A 518 -3.19 29.13 -4.43
CA ALA A 518 -2.20 28.08 -4.19
C ALA A 518 -0.78 28.50 -4.60
N MET A 519 -0.64 29.17 -5.75
CA MET A 519 0.63 29.72 -6.23
C MET A 519 1.23 30.72 -5.23
N SER A 520 0.39 31.60 -4.67
CA SER A 520 0.80 32.57 -3.65
C SER A 520 1.11 31.91 -2.30
N ALA A 521 0.26 31.01 -1.81
CA ALA A 521 0.39 30.40 -0.49
C ALA A 521 1.60 29.46 -0.39
N SER A 522 1.75 28.58 -1.39
CA SER A 522 2.82 27.59 -1.42
C SER A 522 4.15 28.19 -1.89
N GLY A 523 4.10 29.27 -2.68
CA GLY A 523 5.27 29.78 -3.40
C GLY A 523 5.73 28.82 -4.49
N ALA A 524 4.83 28.03 -5.06
CA ALA A 524 5.12 27.13 -6.17
C ALA A 524 5.42 27.92 -7.46
N ASP A 525 6.21 27.29 -8.33
CA ASP A 525 6.46 27.72 -9.70
C ASP A 525 5.39 27.15 -10.65
N ILE A 526 4.85 25.97 -10.30
CA ILE A 526 3.79 25.28 -11.03
C ILE A 526 2.80 24.69 -10.03
N CYS A 527 1.51 24.94 -10.22
CA CYS A 527 0.44 24.23 -9.55
C CYS A 527 -0.37 23.39 -10.54
N THR A 528 -0.55 22.11 -10.21
CA THR A 528 -1.48 21.18 -10.87
C THR A 528 -2.67 20.93 -9.94
N ALA A 529 -3.67 20.16 -10.35
CA ALA A 529 -4.81 19.86 -9.48
C ALA A 529 -5.29 18.41 -9.66
N PHE A 530 -6.23 17.99 -8.83
CA PHE A 530 -7.04 16.81 -9.15
C PHE A 530 -8.05 17.18 -10.23
N GLN A 531 -8.67 16.15 -10.79
CA GLN A 531 -9.68 16.29 -11.84
C GLN A 531 -10.85 15.34 -11.58
N LEU A 532 -12.04 15.74 -12.03
CA LEU A 532 -13.17 14.81 -12.15
C LEU A 532 -13.24 14.30 -13.57
N ILE A 533 -13.11 12.99 -13.74
CA ILE A 533 -13.23 12.34 -15.05
C ILE A 533 -14.70 12.13 -15.41
N PHE A 534 -15.01 12.30 -16.69
CA PHE A 534 -16.30 11.93 -17.29
C PHE A 534 -16.09 11.50 -18.76
N TYR A 535 -17.11 10.94 -19.39
CA TYR A 535 -16.97 10.22 -20.67
C TYR A 535 -17.93 10.72 -21.77
N GLU A 536 -18.93 11.52 -21.43
CA GLU A 536 -19.96 12.04 -22.32
C GLU A 536 -19.44 13.18 -23.21
N ASP A 537 -20.27 13.68 -24.13
CA ASP A 537 -19.98 14.86 -24.98
C ASP A 537 -20.40 16.19 -24.35
N THR A 538 -21.26 16.12 -23.33
CA THR A 538 -21.71 17.28 -22.57
C THR A 538 -21.13 17.19 -21.16
N VAL A 539 -20.60 18.32 -20.67
CA VAL A 539 -20.14 18.44 -19.28
C VAL A 539 -21.30 18.14 -18.32
N PRO A 540 -21.12 17.29 -17.30
CA PRO A 540 -22.14 17.04 -16.30
C PRO A 540 -22.47 18.27 -15.46
N ASP A 541 -23.74 18.40 -15.08
CA ASP A 541 -24.21 19.48 -14.20
C ASP A 541 -23.83 19.23 -12.73
N ASP A 542 -23.81 17.96 -12.29
CA ASP A 542 -23.47 17.57 -10.92
C ASP A 542 -22.04 17.01 -10.85
N ARG A 543 -21.23 17.58 -9.95
CA ARG A 543 -19.88 17.09 -9.65
C ARG A 543 -19.88 15.72 -8.97
N GLY A 544 -21.00 15.29 -8.39
CA GLY A 544 -21.19 13.96 -7.83
C GLY A 544 -21.13 12.83 -8.87
N ASP A 545 -21.29 13.15 -10.16
CA ASP A 545 -21.24 12.18 -11.26
C ASP A 545 -19.81 11.88 -11.74
N GLY A 546 -18.82 12.62 -11.23
CA GLY A 546 -17.42 12.47 -11.59
C GLY A 546 -16.63 11.54 -10.68
N LEU A 547 -15.48 11.06 -11.18
CA LEU A 547 -14.54 10.27 -10.39
C LEU A 547 -13.14 10.92 -10.36
N ILE A 548 -12.43 10.80 -9.24
CA ILE A 548 -11.02 11.16 -9.12
C ILE A 548 -10.19 9.90 -9.36
N HIS A 549 -9.70 9.75 -10.59
CA HIS A 549 -8.83 8.62 -10.95
C HIS A 549 -7.34 8.93 -10.85
N TYR A 550 -6.97 10.20 -10.88
CA TYR A 550 -5.59 10.63 -10.93
C TYR A 550 -5.25 11.49 -9.71
N LEU A 551 -4.27 11.03 -8.93
CA LEU A 551 -3.84 11.61 -7.67
C LEU A 551 -2.35 11.97 -7.76
N PRO A 552 -1.97 13.05 -8.47
CA PRO A 552 -0.58 13.45 -8.61
C PRO A 552 0.03 13.78 -7.24
N LEU A 553 1.23 13.22 -7.00
CA LEU A 553 2.01 13.47 -5.79
C LEU A 553 2.82 14.77 -5.89
N GLY A 554 3.24 15.21 -7.07
CA GLY A 554 4.18 16.32 -7.26
C GLY A 554 5.65 15.91 -7.13
N GLY A 555 5.92 14.61 -7.11
CA GLY A 555 7.24 13.98 -6.92
C GLY A 555 7.08 12.54 -6.40
N PRO A 556 8.17 11.81 -6.11
CA PRO A 556 9.56 12.18 -6.39
C PRO A 556 9.93 11.92 -7.85
N ASP A 557 11.01 12.53 -8.31
CA ASP A 557 11.53 12.40 -9.68
C ASP A 557 11.82 10.95 -10.10
N ALA A 558 12.21 10.08 -9.15
CA ALA A 558 12.37 8.65 -9.39
C ALA A 558 11.07 8.03 -9.96
N LEU A 559 9.91 8.37 -9.40
CA LEU A 559 8.63 7.94 -9.94
C LEU A 559 8.23 8.75 -11.17
N GLY A 560 8.61 10.03 -11.24
CA GLY A 560 8.43 10.89 -12.41
C GLY A 560 9.09 10.34 -13.68
N LEU A 561 10.14 9.52 -13.56
CA LEU A 561 10.68 8.78 -14.70
C LEU A 561 9.78 7.63 -15.11
N ILE A 562 8.98 7.00 -14.23
CA ILE A 562 8.19 5.77 -14.46
C ILE A 562 6.73 6.06 -14.84
N HIS A 563 6.10 7.05 -14.22
CA HIS A 563 4.76 7.53 -14.53
C HIS A 563 4.65 9.03 -14.21
N ASN A 564 3.66 9.72 -14.78
CA ASN A 564 3.49 11.14 -14.51
C ASN A 564 2.98 11.33 -13.07
N VAL A 565 3.86 11.73 -12.16
CA VAL A 565 3.50 12.05 -10.76
C VAL A 565 3.17 13.53 -10.55
N TYR A 566 3.39 14.39 -11.56
CA TYR A 566 3.38 15.84 -11.38
C TYR A 566 1.99 16.46 -11.53
N GLY A 567 1.12 15.86 -12.36
CA GLY A 567 -0.20 16.37 -12.71
C GLY A 567 -0.37 16.47 -14.23
N ASP A 568 -1.58 16.81 -14.69
CA ASP A 568 -1.87 16.96 -16.11
C ASP A 568 -1.69 18.41 -16.60
N ALA A 569 -1.91 18.59 -17.91
CA ALA A 569 -1.72 19.83 -18.62
C ALA A 569 -2.51 21.02 -18.08
N ASN A 570 -3.66 20.84 -17.41
CA ASN A 570 -4.51 21.92 -16.89
C ASN A 570 -3.89 22.51 -15.61
N ALA A 571 -2.73 23.13 -15.78
CA ALA A 571 -1.85 23.58 -14.72
C ALA A 571 -1.55 25.08 -14.83
N MET A 572 -1.40 25.72 -13.68
CA MET A 572 -0.98 27.12 -13.58
C MET A 572 0.54 27.19 -13.40
N VAL A 573 1.19 27.95 -14.26
CA VAL A 573 2.65 28.08 -14.35
C VAL A 573 3.03 29.54 -14.21
N ARG A 574 4.06 29.88 -13.41
CA ARG A 574 4.62 31.24 -13.44
C ARG A 574 5.23 31.49 -14.82
N ARG A 575 4.92 32.64 -15.42
CA ARG A 575 5.47 32.98 -16.74
C ARG A 575 7.00 32.94 -16.78
N SER A 576 7.67 33.26 -15.67
CA SER A 576 9.13 33.19 -15.53
C SER A 576 9.71 31.77 -15.75
N VAL A 577 8.93 30.71 -15.54
CA VAL A 577 9.36 29.32 -15.77
C VAL A 577 9.76 29.10 -17.22
N PHE A 578 8.99 29.61 -18.18
CA PHE A 578 9.29 29.43 -19.61
C PHE A 578 10.61 30.09 -20.02
N SER A 579 11.02 31.16 -19.33
CA SER A 579 12.33 31.79 -19.55
C SER A 579 13.48 30.98 -18.95
N ARG A 580 13.20 30.18 -17.90
CA ARG A 580 14.20 29.40 -17.17
C ARG A 580 14.44 28.02 -17.77
N ILE A 581 13.39 27.32 -18.20
CA ILE A 581 13.50 25.94 -18.72
C ILE A 581 13.12 25.82 -20.20
N GLY A 582 12.65 26.90 -20.83
CA GLY A 582 12.16 26.88 -22.20
C GLY A 582 10.69 26.49 -22.33
N TYR A 583 10.26 26.25 -23.56
CA TYR A 583 8.87 25.99 -23.94
C TYR A 583 8.55 24.49 -24.01
N LEU A 584 7.32 24.13 -24.40
CA LEU A 584 6.93 22.73 -24.60
C LEU A 584 7.54 22.18 -25.89
N VAL A 585 7.76 20.86 -25.95
CA VAL A 585 8.22 20.16 -27.16
C VAL A 585 7.22 20.36 -28.31
N GLU A 586 7.69 20.69 -29.51
CA GLU A 586 6.86 20.91 -30.71
C GLU A 586 6.88 19.74 -31.71
N GLU A 587 7.46 18.60 -31.33
CA GLU A 587 7.58 17.42 -32.20
C GLU A 587 6.20 16.87 -32.63
N PRO A 588 5.97 16.65 -33.94
CA PRO A 588 4.74 16.03 -34.44
C PRO A 588 4.43 14.69 -33.78
N GLY A 589 3.17 14.48 -33.38
CA GLY A 589 2.71 13.21 -32.80
C GLY A 589 3.05 13.00 -31.32
N TYR A 590 3.80 13.92 -30.71
CA TYR A 590 4.07 13.87 -29.27
C TYR A 590 2.83 14.28 -28.46
N ALA A 591 2.42 13.46 -27.49
CA ALA A 591 1.19 13.66 -26.73
C ALA A 591 1.43 14.01 -25.24
N MET A 592 2.61 13.74 -24.69
CA MET A 592 2.93 13.87 -23.26
C MET A 592 3.64 15.19 -22.91
N HIS A 593 3.21 16.29 -23.53
CA HIS A 593 3.85 17.60 -23.38
C HIS A 593 3.93 18.09 -21.92
N ASP A 594 2.89 17.81 -21.14
CA ASP A 594 2.78 18.13 -19.72
C ASP A 594 3.81 17.37 -18.88
N TRP A 595 3.88 16.05 -19.05
CA TRP A 595 4.81 15.21 -18.30
C TRP A 595 6.26 15.61 -18.54
N GLU A 596 6.68 15.78 -19.79
CA GLU A 596 8.06 16.19 -20.08
C GLU A 596 8.38 17.60 -19.56
N PHE A 597 7.45 18.55 -19.71
CA PHE A 597 7.64 19.91 -19.22
C PHE A 597 7.76 19.94 -17.69
N PHE A 598 6.91 19.21 -16.98
CA PHE A 598 6.95 19.10 -15.52
C PHE A 598 8.17 18.33 -15.03
N ALA A 599 8.60 17.28 -15.74
CA ALA A 599 9.85 16.58 -15.42
C ALA A 599 11.04 17.53 -15.53
N ARG A 600 11.15 18.31 -16.62
CA ARG A 600 12.20 19.34 -16.76
C ARG A 600 12.13 20.39 -15.65
N ALA A 601 10.93 20.83 -15.30
CA ALA A 601 10.75 21.81 -14.23
C ALA A 601 11.24 21.27 -12.88
N SER A 602 10.83 20.05 -12.52
CA SER A 602 11.23 19.38 -11.27
C SER A 602 12.75 19.20 -11.20
N LEU A 603 13.36 18.68 -12.27
CA LEU A 603 14.81 18.48 -12.39
C LEU A 603 15.61 19.80 -12.38
N ALA A 604 15.01 20.91 -12.80
CA ALA A 604 15.59 22.26 -12.68
C ALA A 604 15.44 22.87 -11.27
N GLY A 605 14.92 22.11 -10.31
CA GLY A 605 14.67 22.53 -8.92
C GLY A 605 13.48 23.47 -8.78
N LEU A 606 12.56 23.50 -9.74
CA LEU A 606 11.33 24.29 -9.65
C LEU A 606 10.29 23.58 -8.79
N LYS A 607 9.56 24.35 -8.00
CA LYS A 607 8.59 23.82 -7.04
C LYS A 607 7.26 23.54 -7.73
N ILE A 608 6.95 22.26 -7.91
CA ILE A 608 5.64 21.78 -8.40
C ILE A 608 4.76 21.39 -7.21
N ARG A 609 3.52 21.87 -7.17
CA ARG A 609 2.56 21.55 -6.10
C ARG A 609 1.17 21.21 -6.63
N PRO A 610 0.76 19.94 -6.55
CA PRO A 610 -0.62 19.56 -6.78
C PRO A 610 -1.54 20.17 -5.73
N ILE A 611 -2.65 20.72 -6.18
CA ILE A 611 -3.78 21.12 -5.33
C ILE A 611 -4.66 19.88 -5.19
N PRO A 612 -4.81 19.30 -3.98
CA PRO A 612 -5.58 18.08 -3.77
C PRO A 612 -7.10 18.36 -3.75
N LYS A 613 -7.58 19.06 -4.76
CA LYS A 613 -8.98 19.38 -5.03
C LYS A 613 -9.23 19.28 -6.53
N PRO A 614 -10.39 18.75 -6.96
CA PRO A 614 -10.75 18.79 -8.36
C PRO A 614 -11.12 20.21 -8.73
N LEU A 615 -10.49 20.73 -9.78
CA LEU A 615 -10.73 22.10 -10.26
C LEU A 615 -11.32 22.13 -11.67
N TYR A 616 -11.51 20.98 -12.31
CA TYR A 616 -12.10 20.88 -13.64
C TYR A 616 -12.65 19.48 -13.91
N TRP A 617 -13.53 19.45 -14.90
CA TRP A 617 -13.94 18.25 -15.61
C TRP A 617 -12.89 17.88 -16.66
N TYR A 618 -12.39 16.65 -16.58
CA TYR A 618 -11.50 16.05 -17.57
C TYR A 618 -12.26 15.05 -18.43
N ARG A 619 -12.36 15.34 -19.73
CA ARG A 619 -13.09 14.48 -20.66
C ARG A 619 -12.18 13.36 -21.17
N SER A 620 -12.53 12.12 -20.87
CA SER A 620 -11.78 10.96 -21.36
C SER A 620 -12.53 10.24 -22.47
N LYS A 621 -11.96 10.21 -23.68
CA LYS A 621 -12.49 9.47 -24.83
C LYS A 621 -11.54 8.37 -25.32
N PRO A 622 -12.05 7.26 -25.89
CA PRO A 622 -11.22 6.20 -26.49
C PRO A 622 -10.29 6.69 -27.62
N ASP A 623 -10.72 7.69 -28.38
CA ASP A 623 -9.99 8.36 -29.47
C ASP A 623 -9.22 9.60 -29.01
N GLY A 624 -9.07 9.80 -27.70
CA GLY A 624 -8.25 10.89 -27.16
C GLY A 624 -6.78 10.74 -27.55
N MET A 625 -6.08 11.87 -27.70
CA MET A 625 -4.67 11.93 -28.13
C MET A 625 -3.76 10.99 -27.32
N PHE A 626 -3.94 10.95 -26.00
CA PHE A 626 -3.18 10.05 -25.11
C PHE A 626 -3.31 8.57 -25.49
N ARG A 627 -4.51 8.12 -25.92
CA ARG A 627 -4.78 6.72 -26.27
C ARG A 627 -4.38 6.36 -27.70
N MET A 628 -4.38 7.34 -28.61
CA MET A 628 -4.04 7.14 -30.02
C MET A 628 -2.54 7.28 -30.32
N SER A 629 -1.79 7.93 -29.44
CA SER A 629 -0.35 8.16 -29.61
C SER A 629 0.50 6.93 -29.26
N ASN A 630 1.65 6.78 -29.91
CA ASN A 630 2.57 5.66 -29.67
C ASN A 630 3.26 5.81 -28.31
N TRP A 631 3.16 4.77 -27.47
CA TRP A 631 3.72 4.79 -26.12
C TRP A 631 5.25 4.97 -26.10
N TYR A 632 5.98 4.34 -27.03
CA TYR A 632 7.43 4.45 -27.12
C TYR A 632 7.87 5.86 -27.51
N ASP A 633 7.26 6.44 -28.54
CA ASP A 633 7.58 7.80 -28.99
C ASP A 633 7.29 8.84 -27.91
N ASN A 634 6.20 8.67 -27.16
CA ASN A 634 5.90 9.52 -26.02
C ASN A 634 6.88 9.39 -24.85
N ARG A 635 7.55 8.24 -24.72
CA ARG A 635 8.51 8.03 -23.63
C ARG A 635 9.87 8.63 -23.91
N ARG A 636 10.27 8.69 -25.17
CA ARG A 636 11.63 9.13 -25.57
C ARG A 636 11.98 10.54 -25.07
N PRO A 637 11.13 11.58 -25.20
CA PRO A 637 11.45 12.91 -24.68
C PRO A 637 11.59 12.94 -23.15
N VAL A 638 10.76 12.19 -22.44
CA VAL A 638 10.85 12.05 -20.97
C VAL A 638 12.17 11.36 -20.60
N LEU A 639 12.50 10.23 -21.24
CA LEU A 639 13.77 9.52 -21.02
C LEU A 639 14.98 10.41 -21.29
N LYS A 640 14.97 11.19 -22.37
CA LYS A 640 16.04 12.14 -22.71
C LYS A 640 16.20 13.23 -21.64
N THR A 641 15.09 13.73 -21.09
CA THR A 641 15.07 14.73 -20.02
C THR A 641 15.78 14.21 -18.78
N PHE A 642 15.44 13.01 -18.30
CA PHE A 642 16.11 12.40 -17.15
C PHE A 642 17.54 11.97 -17.45
N GLY A 643 17.80 11.40 -18.64
CA GLY A 643 19.13 10.91 -19.02
C GLY A 643 20.17 12.02 -19.21
N SER A 644 19.74 13.26 -19.43
CA SER A 644 20.62 14.44 -19.52
C SER A 644 20.80 15.19 -18.20
N SER A 645 20.11 14.77 -17.13
CA SER A 645 20.09 15.45 -15.84
C SER A 645 20.70 14.57 -14.75
N GLN A 646 21.43 15.17 -13.81
CA GLN A 646 21.75 14.51 -12.54
C GLN A 646 20.60 14.75 -11.58
N PHE A 647 20.06 13.69 -10.98
CA PHE A 647 18.98 13.79 -10.01
C PHE A 647 19.11 12.75 -8.91
N ASP A 648 18.73 13.14 -7.68
CA ASP A 648 18.90 12.34 -6.46
C ASP A 648 18.13 11.00 -6.52
N GLY A 649 17.12 10.90 -7.39
CA GLY A 649 16.29 9.71 -7.59
C GLY A 649 16.92 8.60 -8.44
N ALA A 650 18.05 8.83 -9.12
CA ALA A 650 18.66 7.82 -10.00
C ALA A 650 19.09 6.55 -9.23
N GLY A 651 19.62 6.71 -8.01
CA GLY A 651 19.99 5.59 -7.15
C GLY A 651 18.79 4.71 -6.78
N LEU A 652 17.62 5.31 -6.51
CA LEU A 652 16.39 4.59 -6.22
C LEU A 652 15.90 3.77 -7.41
N LEU A 653 16.07 4.27 -8.63
CA LEU A 653 15.73 3.53 -9.85
C LEU A 653 16.65 2.33 -10.08
N HIS A 654 17.95 2.47 -9.83
CA HIS A 654 18.88 1.33 -9.88
C HIS A 654 18.49 0.28 -8.83
N GLN A 655 18.21 0.71 -7.60
CA GLN A 655 17.76 -0.17 -6.53
C GLN A 655 16.46 -0.89 -6.90
N LEU A 656 15.46 -0.17 -7.43
CA LEU A 656 14.20 -0.74 -7.88
C LEU A 656 14.42 -1.77 -9.01
N ALA A 657 15.26 -1.45 -10.00
CA ALA A 657 15.58 -2.36 -11.09
C ALA A 657 16.28 -3.63 -10.58
N ILE A 658 17.25 -3.51 -9.68
CA ILE A 658 17.88 -4.66 -9.01
C ILE A 658 16.81 -5.44 -8.24
N ALA A 659 16.02 -4.77 -7.42
CA ALA A 659 15.00 -5.39 -6.58
C ALA A 659 13.96 -6.18 -7.38
N GLN A 660 13.52 -5.65 -8.54
CA GLN A 660 12.51 -6.29 -9.38
C GLN A 660 13.06 -7.41 -10.27
N ASN A 661 14.36 -7.37 -10.62
CA ASN A 661 14.94 -8.32 -11.57
C ASN A 661 15.82 -9.39 -10.92
N THR A 662 16.61 -9.05 -9.89
CA THR A 662 17.59 -9.96 -9.29
C THR A 662 17.14 -10.55 -7.97
N THR A 663 16.31 -9.87 -7.17
CA THR A 663 15.87 -10.39 -5.86
C THR A 663 15.34 -11.80 -5.95
N ARG A 664 14.51 -12.09 -6.96
CA ARG A 664 13.99 -13.44 -7.17
C ARG A 664 15.11 -14.44 -7.48
N SER A 665 16.04 -14.10 -8.37
CA SER A 665 17.16 -14.97 -8.72
C SER A 665 18.13 -15.17 -7.55
N GLU A 666 18.37 -14.15 -6.74
CA GLU A 666 19.22 -14.21 -5.54
C GLU A 666 18.56 -15.04 -4.44
N ILE A 667 17.24 -14.89 -4.26
CA ILE A 667 16.44 -15.76 -3.39
C ILE A 667 16.46 -17.20 -3.89
N GLU A 668 16.24 -17.42 -5.19
CA GLU A 668 16.28 -18.76 -5.78
C GLU A 668 17.67 -19.39 -5.63
N SER A 669 18.76 -18.63 -5.82
CA SER A 669 20.13 -19.08 -5.55
C SER A 669 20.36 -19.40 -4.06
N ALA A 670 19.86 -18.59 -3.14
CA ALA A 670 19.91 -18.92 -1.72
C ALA A 670 19.14 -20.22 -1.39
N ARG A 671 18.01 -20.46 -2.08
CA ARG A 671 17.19 -21.68 -1.97
C ARG A 671 17.83 -22.90 -2.66
N GLU A 672 18.71 -22.72 -3.65
CA GLU A 672 19.39 -23.84 -4.34
C GLU A 672 20.17 -24.72 -3.36
N ASN A 673 20.74 -24.14 -2.31
CA ASN A 673 21.42 -24.92 -1.26
C ASN A 673 20.47 -25.93 -0.56
N LEU A 674 19.20 -25.57 -0.38
CA LEU A 674 18.17 -26.49 0.14
C LEU A 674 17.78 -27.54 -0.92
N ARG A 675 17.80 -27.18 -2.20
CA ARG A 675 17.42 -28.05 -3.32
C ARG A 675 18.39 -29.20 -3.55
N TYR A 676 19.69 -28.96 -3.39
CA TYR A 676 20.73 -29.98 -3.60
C TYR A 676 20.97 -30.89 -2.40
N THR A 677 20.31 -30.63 -1.27
CA THR A 677 20.39 -31.48 -0.08
C THR A 677 19.06 -32.24 0.06
N PRO A 678 18.98 -33.54 -0.27
CA PRO A 678 17.72 -34.29 -0.26
C PRO A 678 16.96 -34.23 1.08
N ALA A 679 17.70 -34.15 2.20
CA ALA A 679 17.15 -33.98 3.54
C ALA A 679 16.40 -32.65 3.76
N TYR A 680 16.61 -31.65 2.89
CA TYR A 680 16.04 -30.31 3.04
C TYR A 680 14.88 -29.99 2.09
N ARG A 681 14.35 -31.00 1.37
CA ARG A 681 13.19 -30.83 0.48
C ARG A 681 11.99 -30.21 1.21
N ASP A 682 11.70 -30.67 2.43
CA ASP A 682 10.56 -30.17 3.19
C ASP A 682 10.69 -28.68 3.56
N TYR A 683 11.91 -28.21 3.87
CA TYR A 683 12.19 -26.79 4.12
C TYR A 683 12.05 -25.96 2.84
N LEU A 684 12.45 -26.51 1.68
CA LEU A 684 12.30 -25.81 0.40
C LEU A 684 10.83 -25.58 0.05
N GLU A 685 9.97 -26.59 0.26
CA GLU A 685 8.52 -26.46 0.07
C GLU A 685 7.89 -25.47 1.07
N LEU A 686 8.39 -25.42 2.30
CA LEU A 686 7.96 -24.44 3.30
C LEU A 686 8.20 -22.99 2.83
N CYS A 687 9.21 -22.78 1.98
CA CYS A 687 9.50 -21.47 1.41
C CYS A 687 8.46 -21.00 0.38
N ASP A 688 7.63 -21.88 -0.17
CA ASP A 688 6.61 -21.50 -1.16
C ASP A 688 5.24 -21.19 -0.54
N LEU A 689 5.07 -21.43 0.76
CA LEU A 689 3.82 -21.21 1.48
C LEU A 689 3.79 -19.87 2.23
N GLU A 690 2.61 -19.30 2.44
CA GLU A 690 2.43 -18.09 3.25
C GLU A 690 2.93 -18.32 4.70
N PRO A 691 3.88 -17.51 5.24
CA PRO A 691 4.65 -17.87 6.44
C PRO A 691 3.86 -18.20 7.72
N ASN A 692 2.64 -17.69 7.86
CA ASN A 692 1.83 -17.91 9.07
C ASN A 692 0.47 -18.54 8.76
N SER A 693 0.28 -19.14 7.59
CA SER A 693 -0.94 -19.90 7.33
C SER A 693 -0.95 -21.19 8.16
N ASP A 694 -2.15 -21.69 8.47
CA ASP A 694 -2.31 -22.95 9.21
C ASP A 694 -1.55 -24.10 8.54
N ALA A 695 -1.62 -24.17 7.20
CA ALA A 695 -0.87 -25.16 6.41
C ALA A 695 0.65 -25.06 6.59
N THR A 696 1.19 -23.83 6.66
CA THR A 696 2.63 -23.60 6.89
C THR A 696 3.02 -23.99 8.31
N LEU A 697 2.22 -23.63 9.32
CA LEU A 697 2.49 -23.99 10.71
C LEU A 697 2.43 -25.50 10.93
N GLU A 698 1.47 -26.20 10.31
CA GLU A 698 1.38 -27.65 10.31
C GLU A 698 2.59 -28.30 9.63
N LYS A 699 3.03 -27.77 8.48
CA LYS A 699 4.23 -28.27 7.80
C LYS A 699 5.47 -28.05 8.64
N LEU A 700 5.64 -26.87 9.24
CA LEU A 700 6.75 -26.58 10.14
C LEU A 700 6.75 -27.50 11.37
N ALA A 701 5.58 -27.78 11.95
CA ALA A 701 5.43 -28.73 13.05
C ALA A 701 5.82 -30.15 12.63
N ARG A 702 5.44 -30.58 11.42
CA ARG A 702 5.83 -31.90 10.87
C ARG A 702 7.34 -31.99 10.69
N ILE A 703 7.98 -30.95 10.15
CA ILE A 703 9.43 -30.86 10.02
C ILE A 703 10.10 -30.94 11.40
N ALA A 704 9.59 -30.20 12.39
CA ALA A 704 10.12 -30.27 13.75
C ALA A 704 10.04 -31.69 14.34
N ARG A 705 8.95 -32.44 14.11
CA ARG A 705 8.86 -33.85 14.53
C ARG A 705 9.87 -34.74 13.83
N SER A 706 10.06 -34.58 12.51
CA SER A 706 10.97 -35.44 11.75
C SER A 706 12.43 -35.29 12.15
N VAL A 707 12.82 -34.12 12.69
CA VAL A 707 14.15 -33.86 13.23
C VAL A 707 14.27 -34.11 14.75
N GLY A 708 13.32 -34.85 15.33
CA GLY A 708 13.35 -35.25 16.75
C GLY A 708 12.94 -34.15 17.73
N ARG A 709 12.28 -33.08 17.27
CA ARG A 709 11.81 -31.95 18.09
C ARG A 709 10.29 -31.94 18.24
N GLY A 710 9.73 -33.03 18.78
CA GLY A 710 8.29 -33.20 19.00
C GLY A 710 7.64 -32.13 19.88
N ASP A 711 8.34 -31.68 20.93
CA ASP A 711 7.88 -30.61 21.81
C ASP A 711 7.72 -29.27 21.07
N THR A 712 8.64 -28.96 20.14
CA THR A 712 8.54 -27.77 19.28
C THR A 712 7.29 -27.83 18.41
N ALA A 713 6.99 -29.00 17.84
CA ALA A 713 5.80 -29.21 17.01
C ALA A 713 4.49 -29.05 17.81
N ALA A 714 4.49 -29.52 19.05
CA ALA A 714 3.37 -29.38 19.98
C ALA A 714 3.11 -27.91 20.33
N GLY A 715 4.18 -27.15 20.61
CA GLY A 715 4.14 -25.70 20.89
C GLY A 715 3.60 -24.87 19.71
N LEU A 716 3.99 -25.20 18.48
CA LEU A 716 3.52 -24.52 17.27
C LEU A 716 2.01 -24.68 17.05
N LEU A 717 1.45 -25.85 17.39
CA LEU A 717 0.04 -26.18 17.18
C LEU A 717 -0.85 -25.93 18.42
N GLY A 718 -0.26 -25.47 19.53
CA GLY A 718 -0.99 -25.22 20.78
C GLY A 718 -1.62 -26.46 21.42
N ARG A 719 -1.06 -27.67 21.20
CA ARG A 719 -1.58 -28.94 21.77
C ARG A 719 -0.51 -29.61 22.66
N PRO A 720 -0.85 -30.21 23.81
CA PRO A 720 0.09 -31.01 24.60
C PRO A 720 0.44 -32.34 23.88
N ALA A 721 1.66 -32.84 24.10
CA ALA A 721 2.23 -33.98 23.39
C ALA A 721 1.65 -35.35 23.84
N ALA A 722 0.85 -35.98 22.98
CA ALA A 722 0.59 -37.43 22.78
C ALA A 722 -0.43 -37.54 21.62
N VAL A 723 -0.45 -38.48 20.66
CA VAL A 723 -0.07 -39.89 20.55
C VAL A 723 0.37 -40.16 19.10
N ASP A 724 1.30 -41.11 18.91
CA ASP A 724 1.67 -41.70 17.62
C ASP A 724 0.43 -42.17 16.82
N VAL A 725 0.26 -41.65 15.61
CA VAL A 725 -0.55 -42.32 14.59
C VAL A 725 0.39 -42.66 13.44
N THR A 726 0.82 -43.91 13.44
CA THR A 726 1.41 -44.59 12.29
C THR A 726 0.37 -44.66 11.18
N GLU A 727 0.60 -43.99 10.06
CA GLU A 727 -0.06 -44.34 8.81
C GLU A 727 1.00 -44.69 7.75
N ARG A 728 0.81 -45.89 7.20
CA ARG A 728 1.59 -46.50 6.12
C ARG A 728 1.37 -45.74 4.81
N PRO A 729 2.32 -45.85 3.85
CA PRO A 729 2.19 -45.22 2.55
C PRO A 729 1.19 -46.02 1.68
N ASP A 730 0.16 -45.34 1.19
CA ASP A 730 -0.55 -45.77 0.00
C ASP A 730 0.12 -45.14 -1.22
N ASP A 731 0.91 -45.94 -1.93
CA ASP A 731 1.26 -45.72 -3.32
C ASP A 731 0.13 -46.26 -4.20
N GLY A 732 -0.41 -45.42 -5.09
CA GLY A 732 -1.06 -45.88 -6.33
C GLY A 732 -2.29 -45.09 -6.80
N GLY A 733 -2.10 -44.20 -7.77
CA GLY A 733 -3.16 -43.60 -8.60
C GLY A 733 -3.24 -42.07 -8.50
N GLY A 734 -2.40 -41.37 -9.27
CA GLY A 734 -2.21 -39.92 -9.16
C GLY A 734 -3.40 -39.10 -9.66
N SER A 735 -4.29 -38.69 -8.75
CA SER A 735 -5.20 -37.57 -8.98
C SER A 735 -4.89 -36.44 -8.01
N THR A 736 -4.85 -35.20 -8.49
CA THR A 736 -4.55 -34.01 -7.68
C THR A 736 -5.68 -33.00 -7.84
N ILE A 737 -6.36 -32.69 -6.74
CA ILE A 737 -7.39 -31.64 -6.71
C ILE A 737 -6.70 -30.28 -6.74
N LEU A 738 -7.17 -29.37 -7.60
CA LEU A 738 -6.69 -28.00 -7.61
C LEU A 738 -7.16 -27.26 -6.36
N VAL A 739 -6.20 -26.79 -5.57
CA VAL A 739 -6.44 -26.05 -4.32
C VAL A 739 -6.94 -24.63 -4.57
N PHE A 740 -7.59 -24.04 -3.57
CA PHE A 740 -8.23 -22.71 -3.64
C PHE A 740 -7.34 -21.60 -4.23
N ASP A 741 -6.03 -21.61 -3.94
CA ASP A 741 -5.08 -20.62 -4.47
C ASP A 741 -4.91 -20.66 -5.99
N VAL A 742 -5.18 -21.80 -6.63
CA VAL A 742 -5.23 -21.92 -8.09
C VAL A 742 -6.57 -21.40 -8.60
N LEU A 743 -7.67 -21.68 -7.88
CA LEU A 743 -9.00 -21.23 -8.28
C LEU A 743 -9.12 -19.69 -8.26
N ARG A 744 -8.46 -19.00 -7.33
CA ARG A 744 -8.45 -17.51 -7.29
C ARG A 744 -7.71 -16.85 -8.46
N THR A 745 -6.93 -17.60 -9.24
CA THR A 745 -6.28 -17.06 -10.45
C THR A 745 -7.23 -17.00 -11.65
N ALA A 746 -8.49 -17.44 -11.47
CA ALA A 746 -9.49 -17.39 -12.51
C ALA A 746 -9.65 -15.96 -13.06
N ARG A 747 -9.44 -15.80 -14.37
CA ARG A 747 -9.59 -14.55 -15.09
C ARG A 747 -10.73 -14.67 -16.08
N LEU A 748 -11.67 -13.72 -16.05
CA LEU A 748 -12.76 -13.67 -17.01
C LEU A 748 -12.19 -13.37 -18.40
N LEU A 749 -12.44 -14.25 -19.38
CA LEU A 749 -12.02 -14.06 -20.78
C LEU A 749 -13.09 -13.34 -21.60
N THR A 750 -14.29 -13.19 -21.05
CA THR A 750 -15.44 -12.66 -21.75
C THR A 750 -15.57 -11.15 -21.51
N PRO A 751 -15.46 -10.30 -22.54
CA PRO A 751 -15.53 -8.84 -22.38
C PRO A 751 -16.97 -8.31 -22.26
N ARG A 752 -17.94 -9.14 -21.88
CA ARG A 752 -19.35 -8.76 -21.80
C ARG A 752 -19.64 -8.06 -20.47
N VAL A 753 -20.48 -7.03 -20.52
CA VAL A 753 -20.88 -6.24 -19.35
C VAL A 753 -22.19 -6.79 -18.79
N SER A 754 -22.25 -7.02 -17.48
CA SER A 754 -23.46 -7.48 -16.79
C SER A 754 -23.61 -6.74 -15.46
N ALA A 755 -24.86 -6.52 -15.03
CA ALA A 755 -25.17 -5.87 -13.75
C ALA A 755 -24.68 -6.67 -12.53
N LEU A 756 -24.44 -7.97 -12.68
CA LEU A 756 -23.89 -8.84 -11.66
C LEU A 756 -22.59 -9.51 -12.17
N PRO A 757 -21.58 -9.76 -11.31
CA PRO A 757 -20.28 -10.30 -11.73
C PRO A 757 -20.40 -11.63 -12.50
N LEU A 758 -19.80 -11.71 -13.69
CA LEU A 758 -19.85 -12.91 -14.55
C LEU A 758 -18.95 -14.06 -14.08
N LEU A 759 -17.98 -13.76 -13.22
CA LEU A 759 -17.05 -14.69 -12.60
C LEU A 759 -16.97 -14.38 -11.10
N LEU A 760 -17.14 -15.40 -10.26
CA LEU A 760 -16.81 -15.37 -8.83
C LEU A 760 -16.01 -16.63 -8.47
N VAL A 761 -15.23 -16.59 -7.39
CA VAL A 761 -14.52 -17.75 -6.87
C VAL A 761 -14.94 -17.97 -5.42
N ALA A 762 -15.36 -19.18 -5.08
CA ALA A 762 -15.87 -19.48 -3.74
C ALA A 762 -14.73 -19.48 -2.69
N PRO A 763 -14.84 -18.73 -1.57
CA PRO A 763 -13.74 -18.46 -0.63
C PRO A 763 -13.24 -19.67 0.17
N ASP A 764 -13.94 -20.80 0.12
CA ASP A 764 -13.66 -22.05 0.84
C ASP A 764 -13.09 -23.16 -0.05
N GLY A 765 -12.64 -22.83 -1.26
CA GLY A 765 -12.25 -23.83 -2.27
C GLY A 765 -13.45 -24.54 -2.91
N GLY A 766 -14.68 -24.06 -2.71
CA GLY A 766 -15.91 -24.63 -3.24
C GLY A 766 -16.15 -24.46 -4.75
N GLY A 767 -15.15 -23.98 -5.50
CA GLY A 767 -15.16 -23.94 -6.97
C GLY A 767 -15.15 -22.55 -7.62
N VAL A 768 -15.28 -22.54 -8.95
CA VAL A 768 -15.44 -21.34 -9.79
C VAL A 768 -16.90 -21.17 -10.20
N PHE A 769 -17.39 -19.96 -10.04
CA PHE A 769 -18.73 -19.56 -10.39
C PHE A 769 -18.73 -18.78 -11.71
N LEU A 770 -19.47 -19.25 -12.72
CA LEU A 770 -19.69 -18.51 -13.96
C LEU A 770 -21.19 -18.20 -14.15
N ARG A 771 -21.49 -16.99 -14.61
CA ARG A 771 -22.86 -16.62 -15.03
C ARG A 771 -22.96 -16.64 -16.55
N PRO A 772 -23.87 -17.42 -17.17
CA PRO A 772 -24.11 -17.36 -18.61
C PRO A 772 -24.70 -16.00 -19.04
N HIS A 773 -24.41 -15.59 -20.27
CA HIS A 773 -24.87 -14.33 -20.83
C HIS A 773 -25.81 -14.58 -22.03
N PRO A 774 -26.89 -13.79 -22.22
CA PRO A 774 -27.79 -13.92 -23.38
C PRO A 774 -27.05 -13.86 -24.73
N ASP A 775 -26.09 -12.94 -24.84
CA ASP A 775 -25.30 -12.71 -26.07
C ASP A 775 -24.18 -13.74 -26.32
N GLY A 776 -24.18 -14.87 -25.60
CA GLY A 776 -23.32 -16.02 -25.88
C GLY A 776 -22.47 -16.51 -24.71
N ALA A 777 -21.50 -17.38 -25.01
CA ALA A 777 -20.72 -18.11 -24.00
C ALA A 777 -19.86 -17.21 -23.12
N VAL A 778 -19.93 -17.42 -21.81
CA VAL A 778 -19.06 -16.82 -20.80
C VAL A 778 -17.98 -17.81 -20.43
N ALA A 779 -16.73 -17.38 -20.51
CA ALA A 779 -15.57 -18.20 -20.25
C ALA A 779 -14.56 -17.52 -19.32
N ALA A 780 -13.84 -18.33 -18.55
CA ALA A 780 -12.73 -17.91 -17.71
C ALA A 780 -11.53 -18.84 -17.87
N SER A 781 -10.32 -18.30 -17.71
CA SER A 781 -9.08 -19.05 -17.68
C SER A 781 -8.53 -19.19 -16.27
N LEU A 782 -7.98 -20.34 -15.94
CA LEU A 782 -7.13 -20.56 -14.77
C LEU A 782 -5.76 -20.94 -15.27
N ASP A 783 -4.77 -20.10 -15.00
CA ASP A 783 -3.39 -20.40 -15.36
C ASP A 783 -2.80 -21.32 -14.31
N HIS A 784 -2.39 -22.51 -14.73
CA HIS A 784 -1.87 -23.52 -13.84
C HIS A 784 -0.61 -24.17 -14.43
N GLN A 785 0.44 -24.31 -13.62
CA GLN A 785 1.60 -25.08 -14.02
C GLN A 785 1.32 -26.55 -13.78
N PHE A 786 1.08 -27.28 -14.86
CA PHE A 786 0.76 -28.69 -14.78
C PHE A 786 2.00 -29.54 -14.44
N PRO A 787 1.84 -30.58 -13.61
CA PRO A 787 2.91 -31.53 -13.36
C PRO A 787 3.30 -32.26 -14.66
N PRO A 788 4.56 -32.68 -14.81
CA PRO A 788 4.92 -33.59 -15.88
C PRO A 788 4.05 -34.86 -15.73
N PHE A 789 3.45 -35.32 -16.83
CA PHE A 789 2.68 -36.57 -16.94
C PHE A 789 1.17 -36.55 -16.65
N PHE A 790 0.52 -35.40 -16.44
CA PHE A 790 -0.96 -35.37 -16.40
C PHE A 790 -1.58 -35.70 -17.78
N ARG A 791 -2.78 -36.30 -17.78
CA ARG A 791 -3.42 -36.83 -19.01
C ARG A 791 -4.81 -36.24 -19.27
N ALA A 792 -5.54 -35.87 -18.23
CA ALA A 792 -6.83 -35.23 -18.35
C ALA A 792 -7.07 -34.26 -17.18
N ILE A 793 -8.04 -33.38 -17.38
CA ILE A 793 -8.66 -32.62 -16.29
C ILE A 793 -10.15 -32.97 -16.23
N GLU A 794 -10.63 -33.24 -15.03
CA GLU A 794 -12.05 -33.41 -14.74
C GLU A 794 -12.57 -32.19 -13.98
N ALA A 795 -13.74 -31.70 -14.36
CA ALA A 795 -14.48 -30.67 -13.64
C ALA A 795 -15.85 -31.20 -13.22
N THR A 796 -16.19 -31.07 -11.95
CA THR A 796 -17.55 -31.31 -11.47
C THR A 796 -18.38 -30.03 -11.61
N VAL A 797 -19.47 -30.09 -12.36
CA VAL A 797 -20.37 -28.97 -12.62
C VAL A 797 -21.77 -29.16 -12.05
N GLU A 798 -22.42 -28.04 -11.72
CA GLU A 798 -23.75 -28.00 -11.10
C GLU A 798 -24.48 -26.70 -11.48
N ILE A 799 -25.81 -26.78 -11.64
CA ILE A 799 -26.69 -25.59 -11.69
C ILE A 799 -27.35 -25.43 -10.32
N ALA A 800 -26.92 -24.45 -9.53
CA ALA A 800 -27.43 -24.25 -8.16
C ALA A 800 -28.48 -23.13 -8.09
N HIS A 801 -29.50 -23.20 -8.95
CA HIS A 801 -30.65 -22.30 -8.93
C HIS A 801 -31.90 -23.03 -9.43
N ALA A 802 -32.99 -22.99 -8.65
CA ALA A 802 -34.20 -23.78 -8.91
C ALA A 802 -34.87 -23.43 -10.26
N ASP A 803 -34.95 -22.15 -10.58
CA ASP A 803 -35.64 -21.65 -11.79
C ASP A 803 -34.73 -21.44 -13.01
N ALA A 804 -33.51 -21.96 -12.94
CA ALA A 804 -32.55 -21.80 -14.04
C ALA A 804 -33.00 -22.54 -15.31
N PRO A 805 -32.73 -22.01 -16.52
CA PRO A 805 -32.86 -22.79 -17.75
C PRO A 805 -31.75 -23.87 -17.82
N ALA A 806 -31.82 -24.75 -18.83
CA ALA A 806 -30.72 -25.66 -19.10
C ALA A 806 -29.48 -24.89 -19.60
N LEU A 807 -28.31 -25.29 -19.12
CA LEU A 807 -27.03 -24.65 -19.46
C LEU A 807 -26.10 -25.65 -20.12
N ASP A 808 -25.36 -25.19 -21.11
CA ASP A 808 -24.24 -25.94 -21.65
C ASP A 808 -22.97 -25.56 -20.89
N PHE A 809 -22.24 -26.57 -20.41
CA PHE A 809 -20.93 -26.42 -19.79
C PHE A 809 -19.83 -27.00 -20.67
N ALA A 810 -18.65 -26.41 -20.61
CA ALA A 810 -17.48 -26.85 -21.34
C ALA A 810 -16.20 -26.66 -20.52
N LEU A 811 -15.25 -27.56 -20.75
CA LEU A 811 -13.90 -27.56 -20.18
C LEU A 811 -12.88 -27.71 -21.33
N ALA A 812 -11.86 -26.86 -21.37
CA ALA A 812 -10.80 -26.97 -22.37
C ALA A 812 -9.41 -26.71 -21.78
N LEU A 813 -8.37 -27.16 -22.50
CA LEU A 813 -6.97 -26.87 -22.22
C LEU A 813 -6.35 -26.16 -23.40
N ALA A 814 -5.72 -25.01 -23.17
CA ALA A 814 -5.04 -24.22 -24.20
C ALA A 814 -3.71 -23.66 -23.67
N ARG A 815 -2.93 -23.00 -24.54
CA ARG A 815 -1.72 -22.29 -24.10
C ARG A 815 -2.11 -21.00 -23.36
N PRO A 816 -1.34 -20.53 -22.37
CA PRO A 816 -1.69 -19.35 -21.56
C PRO A 816 -1.99 -18.07 -22.35
N ASP A 817 -1.31 -17.88 -23.49
CA ASP A 817 -1.47 -16.66 -24.31
C ASP A 817 -2.48 -16.84 -25.46
N GLN A 818 -3.16 -17.99 -25.54
CA GLN A 818 -4.03 -18.32 -26.65
C GLN A 818 -5.47 -17.86 -26.40
N THR A 819 -5.92 -16.89 -27.20
CA THR A 819 -7.33 -16.47 -27.20
C THR A 819 -8.18 -17.52 -27.94
N ILE A 820 -9.29 -17.94 -27.33
CA ILE A 820 -10.24 -18.90 -27.91
C ILE A 820 -11.50 -18.15 -28.32
N ASP A 821 -11.86 -18.23 -29.60
CA ASP A 821 -13.18 -17.82 -30.08
C ASP A 821 -14.20 -18.91 -29.77
N TRP A 822 -14.99 -18.69 -28.71
CA TRP A 822 -16.02 -19.61 -28.21
C TRP A 822 -17.23 -19.81 -29.13
N GLN A 823 -17.24 -19.15 -30.31
CA GLN A 823 -18.29 -19.29 -31.33
C GLN A 823 -17.84 -20.12 -32.55
N ARG A 824 -16.54 -20.42 -32.66
CA ARG A 824 -15.97 -21.21 -33.77
C ARG A 824 -15.61 -22.63 -33.31
N ASP A 825 -14.94 -23.40 -34.17
CA ASP A 825 -14.45 -24.73 -33.81
C ASP A 825 -13.44 -24.65 -32.65
N ILE A 826 -13.91 -24.98 -31.44
CA ILE A 826 -13.10 -24.97 -30.20
C ILE A 826 -12.05 -26.08 -30.22
N SER A 827 -12.38 -27.22 -30.82
CA SER A 827 -11.48 -28.37 -30.88
C SER A 827 -10.26 -28.07 -31.73
N GLY A 828 -10.40 -27.24 -32.77
CA GLY A 828 -9.30 -26.75 -33.60
C GLY A 828 -8.44 -25.67 -32.93
N GLN A 829 -8.95 -25.02 -31.88
CA GLN A 829 -8.27 -23.93 -31.16
C GLN A 829 -7.66 -24.39 -29.83
N THR A 830 -7.94 -25.60 -29.37
CA THR A 830 -7.54 -26.08 -28.04
C THR A 830 -6.77 -27.40 -28.13
N LEU A 831 -6.01 -27.72 -27.08
CA LEU A 831 -5.24 -28.97 -27.00
C LEU A 831 -6.08 -30.14 -26.49
N ALA A 832 -7.08 -29.84 -25.66
CA ALA A 832 -8.14 -30.75 -25.24
C ALA A 832 -9.43 -29.95 -25.04
N PHE A 833 -10.56 -30.56 -25.39
CA PHE A 833 -11.88 -29.98 -25.22
C PHE A 833 -12.85 -31.09 -24.81
N SER A 834 -13.64 -30.87 -23.76
CA SER A 834 -14.63 -31.83 -23.28
C SER A 834 -15.84 -31.98 -24.19
N GLY A 835 -16.02 -31.06 -25.14
CA GLY A 835 -17.32 -30.81 -25.75
C GLY A 835 -18.23 -29.98 -24.85
N TRP A 836 -19.34 -29.51 -25.41
CA TRP A 836 -20.42 -28.90 -24.65
C TRP A 836 -21.33 -29.98 -24.07
N MET A 837 -21.62 -29.91 -22.77
CA MET A 837 -22.58 -30.78 -22.09
C MET A 837 -23.76 -29.95 -21.60
N THR A 838 -24.96 -30.29 -22.07
CA THR A 838 -26.20 -29.70 -21.55
C THR A 838 -26.55 -30.32 -20.20
N VAL A 839 -26.69 -29.47 -19.18
CA VAL A 839 -27.16 -29.85 -17.85
C VAL A 839 -28.53 -29.21 -17.65
N ALA A 840 -29.57 -30.04 -17.52
CA ALA A 840 -30.93 -29.59 -17.25
C ALA A 840 -31.29 -29.69 -15.76
N ASP A 841 -30.83 -30.76 -15.10
CA ASP A 841 -31.14 -31.10 -13.71
C ASP A 841 -30.50 -30.12 -12.72
N LYS A 842 -31.30 -29.58 -11.80
CA LYS A 842 -30.84 -28.62 -10.79
C LYS A 842 -30.22 -29.33 -9.61
N PHE A 843 -29.17 -28.74 -9.05
CA PHE A 843 -28.42 -29.27 -7.91
C PHE A 843 -27.83 -30.68 -8.13
N ALA A 844 -27.85 -31.19 -9.37
CA ALA A 844 -27.26 -32.45 -9.76
C ALA A 844 -25.82 -32.21 -10.22
N ARG A 845 -24.88 -32.97 -9.66
CA ARG A 845 -23.46 -32.91 -10.03
C ARG A 845 -23.23 -33.74 -11.30
N ARG A 846 -22.54 -33.15 -12.28
CA ARG A 846 -22.11 -33.81 -13.52
C ARG A 846 -20.61 -33.63 -13.70
N SER A 847 -19.93 -34.58 -14.34
CA SER A 847 -18.49 -34.49 -14.62
C SER A 847 -18.23 -34.18 -16.09
N LEU A 848 -17.33 -33.23 -16.34
CA LEU A 848 -16.76 -32.91 -17.64
C LEU A 848 -15.30 -33.34 -17.63
N VAL A 849 -14.84 -34.03 -18.67
CA VAL A 849 -13.43 -34.45 -18.77
C VAL A 849 -12.84 -33.94 -20.08
N ALA A 850 -11.72 -33.22 -20.00
CA ALA A 850 -10.93 -32.82 -21.16
C ALA A 850 -9.60 -33.59 -21.16
N THR A 851 -9.44 -34.49 -22.14
CA THR A 851 -8.30 -35.42 -22.24
C THR A 851 -7.31 -34.96 -23.30
N LEU A 852 -6.02 -34.89 -22.92
CA LEU A 852 -4.95 -34.57 -23.87
C LEU A 852 -4.67 -35.77 -24.78
N ARG A 853 -4.53 -35.51 -26.08
CA ARG A 853 -4.18 -36.54 -27.08
C ARG A 853 -2.75 -37.07 -26.92
N ALA A 854 -1.85 -36.27 -26.34
CA ALA A 854 -0.45 -36.64 -26.08
C ALA A 854 0.06 -35.89 -24.84
N ARG A 855 0.95 -36.51 -24.06
CA ARG A 855 1.60 -35.87 -22.91
C ARG A 855 2.39 -34.64 -23.38
N ARG A 856 2.25 -33.53 -22.66
CA ARG A 856 2.92 -32.26 -22.96
C ARG A 856 3.67 -31.78 -21.72
N LYS A 857 4.91 -31.31 -21.92
CA LYS A 857 5.76 -30.73 -20.87
C LYS A 857 5.86 -29.22 -21.08
N MET A 858 4.72 -28.54 -21.02
CA MET A 858 4.61 -27.08 -21.16
C MET A 858 3.47 -26.54 -20.27
N PRO A 859 3.53 -25.27 -19.85
CA PRO A 859 2.43 -24.63 -19.12
C PRO A 859 1.17 -24.58 -19.99
N LEU A 860 0.03 -24.88 -19.40
CA LEU A 860 -1.28 -24.81 -20.05
C LEU A 860 -2.22 -23.99 -19.16
N SER A 861 -3.35 -23.56 -19.72
CA SER A 861 -4.42 -22.91 -18.96
C SER A 861 -5.70 -23.71 -19.07
N ILE A 862 -6.42 -23.79 -17.95
CA ILE A 862 -7.71 -24.45 -17.83
C ILE A 862 -8.77 -23.44 -18.22
N MET A 863 -9.60 -23.80 -19.18
CA MET A 863 -10.65 -22.93 -19.68
C MET A 863 -12.00 -23.49 -19.27
N LEU A 864 -12.75 -22.71 -18.49
CA LEU A 864 -14.11 -23.03 -18.06
C LEU A 864 -15.07 -22.18 -18.86
N ALA A 865 -16.12 -22.78 -19.43
CA ALA A 865 -17.12 -22.02 -20.18
C ALA A 865 -18.55 -22.48 -19.92
N VAL A 866 -19.47 -21.53 -19.96
CA VAL A 866 -20.91 -21.74 -19.81
C VAL A 866 -21.69 -20.92 -20.83
N ARG A 867 -22.78 -21.46 -21.36
CA ARG A 867 -23.78 -20.72 -22.15
C ARG A 867 -25.19 -21.25 -21.88
N PHE A 868 -26.21 -20.51 -22.29
CA PHE A 868 -27.56 -21.05 -22.32
C PHE A 868 -27.68 -22.13 -23.42
N ALA A 869 -28.29 -23.26 -23.10
CA ALA A 869 -28.58 -24.32 -24.07
C ALA A 869 -29.75 -23.97 -25.02
N GLY A 870 -30.50 -22.90 -24.68
CA GLY A 870 -31.63 -22.36 -25.45
C GLY A 870 -31.89 -20.90 -25.09
N SER A 871 -33.09 -20.39 -25.36
CA SER A 871 -33.43 -18.99 -25.06
C SER A 871 -33.41 -18.72 -23.54
N PRO A 872 -32.74 -17.65 -23.08
CA PRO A 872 -32.72 -17.28 -21.66
C PRO A 872 -34.12 -16.88 -21.18
N ASN A 873 -34.52 -17.34 -19.99
CA ASN A 873 -35.82 -17.06 -19.39
C ASN A 873 -35.81 -15.82 -18.46
N GLY A 874 -34.75 -15.01 -18.49
CA GLY A 874 -34.64 -13.74 -17.77
C GLY A 874 -34.18 -13.83 -16.30
N ALA A 875 -33.92 -15.02 -15.74
CA ALA A 875 -33.47 -15.17 -14.36
C ALA A 875 -31.93 -15.16 -14.22
N PRO A 876 -31.36 -14.47 -13.19
CA PRO A 876 -29.93 -14.54 -12.91
C PRO A 876 -29.55 -15.98 -12.53
N THR A 877 -28.86 -16.66 -13.44
CA THR A 877 -28.58 -18.09 -13.29
C THR A 877 -27.13 -18.30 -12.92
N ASN A 878 -26.89 -19.17 -11.95
CA ASN A 878 -25.57 -19.46 -11.45
C ASN A 878 -25.09 -20.87 -11.89
N ALA A 879 -24.01 -20.95 -12.68
CA ALA A 879 -23.31 -22.18 -13.05
C ALA A 879 -22.03 -22.40 -12.22
N PHE A 880 -21.91 -23.55 -11.57
CA PHE A 880 -20.82 -23.87 -10.64
C PHE A 880 -19.89 -24.91 -11.24
N PHE A 881 -18.58 -24.67 -11.10
CA PHE A 881 -17.49 -25.63 -11.32
C PHE A 881 -16.85 -25.93 -9.96
N ARG A 882 -17.37 -26.94 -9.25
CA ARG A 882 -17.08 -27.22 -7.83
C ARG A 882 -15.68 -27.75 -7.59
N THR A 883 -15.30 -28.79 -8.33
CA THR A 883 -14.04 -29.51 -8.14
C THR A 883 -13.33 -29.61 -9.47
N LEU A 884 -12.06 -29.22 -9.52
CA LEU A 884 -11.19 -29.42 -10.67
C LEU A 884 -10.09 -30.41 -10.28
N THR A 885 -10.15 -31.61 -10.86
CA THR A 885 -9.24 -32.71 -10.54
C THR A 885 -8.34 -32.98 -11.72
N LEU A 886 -7.03 -32.88 -11.51
CA LEU A 886 -6.03 -33.34 -12.47
C LEU A 886 -5.94 -34.86 -12.38
N ILE A 887 -6.07 -35.53 -13.52
CA ILE A 887 -5.95 -36.99 -13.62
C ILE A 887 -4.60 -37.30 -14.26
N GLY A 888 -3.71 -37.92 -13.47
CA GLY A 888 -2.45 -38.51 -13.90
C GLY A 888 -2.53 -40.03 -13.96
N ASP A 889 -1.57 -40.65 -14.65
CA ASP A 889 -1.27 -42.08 -14.52
C ASP A 889 -0.17 -42.27 -13.47
#